data_AF-A0A3Q9IDH4-F1
#
_entry.id   AF-A0A3Q9IDH4-F1
#
_cell.length_a   1.000
_cell.length_b   1.000
_cell.length_c   1.000
_cell.angle_alpha   90.00
_cell.angle_beta   90.00
_cell.angle_gamma   90.00
#
_symmetry.space_group_name_H-M   'P 1'
#
loop_
_entity.id
_entity.type
_entity.pdbx_description
1 polymer ?
#
loop_
_entity_poly.entity_id
_entity_poly.type
_entity_poly.pdbx_seq_one_letter_code
_entity_poly.pdbx_strand_id
1 'polypeptide(L)'
;MKKIAGIVQSHIESSTSKRFDVTFVQKNAYFRHLEQSAIKEAQSLNTPDRISVNVDIYGTSYKIVGSNEAYMKQIAKRVDEQMRSISKAYSHLDTPRLAVLTAVRMTEEAARVNQLEGELKSLQQEKASIIQELEVLKTLNGKQEEQYAKLQEEYGNLKDDRKALSDKLTATEATFKQHEAESSKQAKEQEAENLRHKNKVQELERQLSEQRNSNTQLQNKLRASEQNVQREKSEHDKLSAQLKAVQQREEAAKADGQQLKVNVDKLEMQKKGLQESLQSAEAETKKLQQHVQEANERENKLRSELDGVLQNEKSWQKLAEKRNEELSGLETKILAVSEELEKNEQQLQFATKEANAARQGLQVEQDKLKRTAGELEELRIKLKQALSDRGTAIMKAEASEAEKNRLQEEIQSMGERISELAEESKGYAQLAEASEVEKNRLQNEIQSLVDRIQGMEEEAKNYDQLVESGEAENEQLRKKVHNLEDRIRILQEESQDYALLAETSEAEKNHLQVEVQNLEERIRGLKEETGVHAQLVEASEAEKKRLSEKIESLGEKIQKLQEESREYAQLVEASEAEKEQLQTEIQSLDERIRELREESGGYAQLAEASEAEKSRLNEMVQSLGDRICSLEEEAKGYAQLAEEQEQARKDAEQQEQAWRTQLASAEQELASWREIEADLQRQLNTWQQECAASSEKVEDLNEQYDALQQEKGQMSEQLRQITEGYEIVSHEYHLLKSAKELDQENTQKLEQEYRRLKEDYAKLQTEYDEWIELIEQDNN
;
A
#
# COMPACT_ATOMS: atom_id res chain seq x y z
N MET A 1 -13.15 -41.60 -30.50
CA MET A 1 -13.99 -42.12 -31.61
C MET A 1 -13.87 -41.13 -32.76
N LYS A 2 -13.04 -41.26 -33.80
CA LYS A 2 -12.86 -42.32 -34.82
C LYS A 2 -14.19 -42.84 -35.40
N LYS A 3 -14.28 -42.82 -36.74
CA LYS A 3 -15.45 -42.95 -37.66
C LYS A 3 -16.20 -41.61 -37.79
N ILE A 4 -16.25 -40.95 -38.95
CA ILE A 4 -16.61 -41.49 -40.26
C ILE A 4 -15.67 -40.93 -41.34
N ALA A 5 -14.95 -41.84 -41.98
CA ALA A 5 -14.30 -41.66 -43.26
C ALA A 5 -14.98 -42.60 -44.25
N GLY A 6 -15.15 -42.16 -45.50
CA GLY A 6 -15.40 -43.05 -46.63
C GLY A 6 -16.67 -42.71 -47.41
N ILE A 7 -16.51 -42.66 -48.75
CA ILE A 7 -17.53 -42.45 -49.80
C ILE A 7 -17.71 -40.93 -50.07
N VAL A 8 -17.15 -40.28 -51.09
CA VAL A 8 -16.87 -40.67 -52.49
C VAL A 8 -15.66 -39.88 -53.00
N GLN A 9 -14.56 -40.58 -53.28
CA GLN A 9 -13.49 -40.13 -54.16
C GLN A 9 -13.49 -41.06 -55.38
N SER A 10 -14.30 -40.70 -56.38
CA SER A 10 -14.25 -41.27 -57.73
C SER A 10 -15.17 -40.47 -58.66
N HIS A 11 -14.64 -39.38 -59.21
CA HIS A 11 -15.01 -38.70 -60.47
C HIS A 11 -13.91 -37.64 -60.66
N ILE A 12 -12.66 -38.06 -60.89
CA ILE A 12 -12.08 -38.23 -62.23
C ILE A 12 -12.41 -37.02 -63.11
N GLU A 13 -11.51 -36.04 -63.04
CA GLU A 13 -10.67 -35.68 -64.20
C GLU A 13 -11.38 -35.67 -65.55
N SER A 14 -12.14 -34.60 -65.81
CA SER A 14 -12.12 -33.94 -67.12
C SER A 14 -12.67 -32.53 -66.92
N SER A 15 -11.85 -31.52 -67.19
CA SER A 15 -12.22 -30.10 -67.49
C SER A 15 -11.12 -29.09 -67.13
N THR A 16 -9.92 -29.53 -66.76
CA THR A 16 -8.74 -28.66 -66.62
C THR A 16 -7.71 -28.96 -67.70
N SER A 17 -8.04 -28.64 -68.96
CA SER A 17 -7.03 -28.49 -70.00
C SER A 17 -7.56 -27.66 -71.16
N LYS A 18 -6.79 -26.64 -71.56
CA LYS A 18 -6.87 -25.87 -72.82
C LYS A 18 -8.04 -24.90 -72.97
N ARG A 19 -7.92 -23.69 -72.39
CA ARG A 19 -8.41 -22.46 -73.05
C ARG A 19 -7.93 -21.12 -72.49
N PHE A 20 -6.78 -21.08 -71.83
CA PHE A 20 -6.05 -19.83 -71.57
C PHE A 20 -4.63 -20.03 -72.12
N ASP A 21 -4.01 -18.96 -72.65
CA ASP A 21 -2.66 -18.89 -73.25
C ASP A 21 -2.49 -19.00 -74.78
N VAL A 22 -3.43 -18.49 -75.58
CA VAL A 22 -3.15 -18.23 -77.02
C VAL A 22 -3.43 -16.79 -77.46
N THR A 23 -4.25 -16.02 -76.75
CA THR A 23 -4.61 -14.64 -77.16
C THR A 23 -3.72 -13.54 -76.59
N PHE A 24 -2.90 -13.81 -75.56
CA PHE A 24 -2.04 -12.79 -74.94
C PHE A 24 -0.64 -12.71 -75.57
N VAL A 25 -0.08 -13.84 -76.04
CA VAL A 25 1.24 -13.88 -76.70
C VAL A 25 1.17 -13.38 -78.15
N GLN A 26 0.06 -13.64 -78.86
CA GLN A 26 -0.14 -13.17 -80.24
C GLN A 26 -0.40 -11.66 -80.34
N LYS A 27 -1.07 -11.03 -79.36
CA LYS A 27 -1.27 -9.57 -79.34
C LYS A 27 0.00 -8.79 -79.04
N ASN A 28 0.89 -9.34 -78.20
CA ASN A 28 2.14 -8.69 -77.79
C ASN A 28 3.25 -8.80 -78.87
N ALA A 29 3.23 -9.87 -79.67
CA ALA A 29 4.09 -9.99 -80.86
C ALA A 29 3.65 -9.04 -82.00
N TYR A 30 2.34 -8.84 -82.19
CA TYR A 30 1.80 -7.93 -83.20
C TYR A 30 2.10 -6.45 -82.86
N PHE A 31 2.03 -6.08 -81.57
CA PHE A 31 2.36 -4.72 -81.12
C PHE A 31 3.86 -4.41 -81.21
N ARG A 32 4.75 -5.34 -80.83
CA ARG A 32 6.20 -5.15 -80.99
C ARG A 32 6.66 -5.15 -82.45
N HIS A 33 6.00 -5.91 -83.33
CA HIS A 33 6.28 -5.82 -84.77
C HIS A 33 5.76 -4.52 -85.38
N LEU A 34 4.62 -3.98 -84.91
CA LEU A 34 4.14 -2.66 -85.33
C LEU A 34 5.04 -1.53 -84.82
N GLU A 35 5.51 -1.59 -83.56
CA GLU A 35 6.45 -0.60 -83.02
C GLU A 35 7.83 -0.71 -83.68
N GLN A 36 8.36 -1.92 -83.91
CA GLN A 36 9.62 -2.09 -84.64
C GLN A 36 9.50 -1.78 -86.14
N SER A 37 8.31 -1.95 -86.75
CA SER A 37 8.03 -1.51 -88.12
C SER A 37 7.92 0.01 -88.21
N ALA A 38 7.23 0.65 -87.26
CA ALA A 38 7.12 2.11 -87.17
C ALA A 38 8.48 2.77 -86.87
N ILE A 39 9.36 2.13 -86.08
CA ILE A 39 10.72 2.61 -85.82
C ILE A 39 11.66 2.34 -87.01
N LYS A 40 11.49 1.24 -87.77
CA LYS A 40 12.21 0.99 -89.04
C LYS A 40 11.78 1.95 -90.16
N GLU A 41 10.49 2.29 -90.25
CA GLU A 41 9.98 3.32 -91.18
C GLU A 41 10.41 4.74 -90.77
N ALA A 42 10.53 5.02 -89.46
CA ALA A 42 11.03 6.31 -88.97
C ALA A 42 12.56 6.49 -89.12
N GLN A 43 13.33 5.41 -89.30
CA GLN A 43 14.81 5.44 -89.41
C GLN A 43 15.35 5.26 -90.85
N SER A 44 14.50 5.04 -91.87
CA SER A 44 14.93 4.94 -93.27
C SER A 44 14.60 6.17 -94.15
N LEU A 45 14.21 7.29 -93.54
CA LEU A 45 13.67 8.46 -94.26
C LEU A 45 14.47 9.75 -94.06
N ASN A 46 15.78 9.64 -93.82
CA ASN A 46 16.66 10.80 -93.64
C ASN A 46 17.76 10.96 -94.69
N THR A 47 17.43 10.59 -95.93
CA THR A 47 17.89 11.32 -97.11
C THR A 47 16.71 11.36 -98.09
N PRO A 48 15.99 12.48 -98.24
CA PRO A 48 14.98 12.55 -99.29
C PRO A 48 15.69 12.30 -100.61
N ASP A 49 15.21 11.35 -101.41
CA ASP A 49 15.61 11.22 -102.80
C ASP A 49 15.46 12.60 -103.43
N ARG A 50 16.61 13.23 -103.68
CA ARG A 50 16.69 14.60 -104.19
C ARG A 50 16.34 14.56 -105.66
N ILE A 51 15.05 14.44 -105.96
CA ILE A 51 14.55 14.46 -107.33
C ILE A 51 14.67 15.89 -107.83
N SER A 52 15.41 16.05 -108.93
CA SER A 52 15.58 17.35 -109.57
C SER A 52 14.53 17.51 -110.66
N VAL A 53 13.62 18.45 -110.45
CA VAL A 53 12.45 18.68 -111.30
C VAL A 53 12.60 20.04 -111.97
N ASN A 54 12.43 20.07 -113.29
CA ASN A 54 12.33 21.33 -114.03
C ASN A 54 10.91 21.89 -113.89
N VAL A 55 10.80 23.12 -113.41
CA VAL A 55 9.54 23.83 -113.21
C VAL A 55 9.63 25.25 -113.77
N ASP A 56 8.53 25.78 -114.29
CA ASP A 56 8.45 27.13 -114.84
C ASP A 56 7.79 28.07 -113.84
N ILE A 57 8.48 29.15 -113.47
CA ILE A 57 7.97 30.18 -112.56
C ILE A 57 8.18 31.55 -113.21
N TYR A 58 7.08 32.27 -113.42
CA TYR A 58 7.04 33.62 -113.97
C TYR A 58 7.80 33.77 -115.29
N GLY A 59 7.64 32.79 -116.20
CA GLY A 59 8.28 32.79 -117.53
C GLY A 59 9.74 32.36 -117.57
N THR A 60 10.34 31.98 -116.41
CA THR A 60 11.70 31.45 -116.32
C THR A 60 11.66 30.00 -115.85
N SER A 61 12.38 29.11 -116.56
CA SER A 61 12.51 27.70 -116.19
C SER A 61 13.61 27.51 -115.15
N TYR A 62 13.27 26.93 -114.00
CA TYR A 62 14.19 26.62 -112.90
C TYR A 62 14.26 25.12 -112.65
N LYS A 63 15.43 24.63 -112.25
CA LYS A 63 15.65 23.24 -111.85
C LYS A 63 15.68 23.17 -110.32
N ILE A 64 14.58 22.74 -109.70
CA ILE A 64 14.40 22.71 -108.24
C ILE A 64 14.54 21.28 -107.73
N VAL A 65 15.16 21.12 -106.56
CA VAL A 65 15.36 19.82 -105.91
C VAL A 65 14.33 19.67 -104.79
N GLY A 66 13.57 18.57 -104.79
CA GLY A 66 12.58 18.32 -103.75
C GLY A 66 12.18 16.84 -103.65
N SER A 67 11.44 16.53 -102.58
CA SER A 67 11.15 15.14 -102.19
C SER A 67 10.05 14.46 -103.01
N ASN A 68 9.17 15.23 -103.67
CA ASN A 68 8.07 14.69 -104.48
C ASN A 68 7.82 15.60 -105.71
N GLU A 69 7.89 15.03 -106.91
CA GLU A 69 7.74 15.77 -108.16
C GLU A 69 6.38 16.46 -108.31
N ALA A 70 5.28 15.78 -107.98
CA ALA A 70 3.93 16.34 -108.07
C ALA A 70 3.74 17.49 -107.08
N TYR A 71 4.25 17.33 -105.85
CA TYR A 71 4.19 18.35 -104.82
C TYR A 71 5.02 19.59 -105.19
N MET A 72 6.22 19.39 -105.74
CA MET A 72 7.08 20.51 -106.18
C MET A 72 6.48 21.27 -107.37
N LYS A 73 5.87 20.57 -108.34
CA LYS A 73 5.11 21.21 -109.42
C LYS A 73 3.91 22.01 -108.89
N GLN A 74 3.21 21.50 -107.88
CA GLN A 74 2.10 22.21 -107.23
C GLN A 74 2.56 23.45 -106.47
N ILE A 75 3.67 23.36 -105.71
CA ILE A 75 4.28 24.52 -105.06
C ILE A 75 4.72 25.55 -106.10
N ALA A 76 5.43 25.13 -107.16
CA ALA A 76 5.87 26.02 -108.22
C ALA A 76 4.69 26.74 -108.89
N LYS A 77 3.59 26.03 -109.14
CA LYS A 77 2.34 26.62 -109.65
C LYS A 77 1.76 27.64 -108.67
N ARG A 78 1.73 27.34 -107.38
CA ARG A 78 1.27 28.27 -106.33
C ARG A 78 2.16 29.51 -106.24
N VAL A 79 3.48 29.35 -106.34
CA VAL A 79 4.45 30.46 -106.39
C VAL A 79 4.21 31.31 -107.63
N ASP A 80 4.03 30.70 -108.81
CA ASP A 80 3.76 31.41 -110.07
C ASP A 80 2.45 32.22 -109.99
N GLU A 81 1.38 31.62 -109.46
CA GLU A 81 0.10 32.31 -109.24
C GLU A 81 0.24 33.50 -108.27
N GLN A 82 1.00 33.34 -107.18
CA GLN A 82 1.26 34.41 -106.23
C GLN A 82 2.13 35.53 -106.83
N MET A 83 3.19 35.18 -107.57
CA MET A 83 4.01 36.16 -108.29
C MET A 83 3.18 36.96 -109.30
N ARG A 84 2.32 36.29 -110.10
CA ARG A 84 1.41 36.96 -111.03
C ARG A 84 0.38 37.84 -110.32
N SER A 85 -0.14 37.40 -109.17
CA SER A 85 -1.09 38.17 -108.37
C SER A 85 -0.47 39.44 -107.79
N ILE A 86 0.73 39.33 -107.19
CA ILE A 86 1.46 40.47 -106.64
C ILE A 86 1.91 41.41 -107.77
N SER A 87 2.34 40.89 -108.92
CA SER A 87 2.69 41.70 -110.08
C SER A 87 1.51 42.50 -110.62
N LYS A 88 0.29 41.95 -110.63
CA LYS A 88 -0.93 42.69 -110.99
C LYS A 88 -1.17 43.90 -110.06
N ALA A 89 -0.91 43.73 -108.76
CA ALA A 89 -1.08 44.81 -107.78
C ALA A 89 0.07 45.83 -107.82
N TYR A 90 1.30 45.39 -108.13
CA TYR A 90 2.50 46.21 -108.15
C TYR A 90 3.26 46.02 -109.48
N SER A 91 2.80 46.68 -110.55
CA SER A 91 3.30 46.49 -111.93
C SER A 91 4.70 47.09 -112.19
N HIS A 92 5.21 47.92 -111.29
CA HIS A 92 6.52 48.58 -111.39
C HIS A 92 7.64 47.78 -110.72
N LEU A 93 7.34 46.60 -110.17
CA LEU A 93 8.29 45.77 -109.43
C LEU A 93 9.08 44.87 -110.40
N ASP A 94 10.41 44.91 -110.30
CA ASP A 94 11.31 44.04 -111.04
C ASP A 94 11.25 42.59 -110.52
N THR A 95 11.53 41.62 -111.40
CA THR A 95 11.40 40.18 -111.12
C THR A 95 12.10 39.72 -109.83
N PRO A 96 13.32 40.20 -109.48
CA PRO A 96 13.97 39.82 -108.22
C PRO A 96 13.21 40.33 -106.98
N ARG A 97 12.77 41.59 -106.97
CA ARG A 97 12.02 42.15 -105.82
C ARG A 97 10.63 41.53 -105.71
N LEU A 98 9.99 41.21 -106.83
CA LEU A 98 8.72 40.47 -106.88
C LEU A 98 8.86 39.07 -106.28
N ALA A 99 9.94 38.35 -106.61
CA ALA A 99 10.22 37.03 -106.06
C ALA A 99 10.43 37.07 -104.54
N VAL A 100 11.19 38.05 -104.04
CA VAL A 100 11.40 38.25 -102.59
C VAL A 100 10.09 38.57 -101.86
N LEU A 101 9.28 39.49 -102.39
CA LEU A 101 7.99 39.83 -101.78
C LEU A 101 7.03 38.63 -101.77
N THR A 102 7.06 37.82 -102.83
CA THR A 102 6.29 36.57 -102.90
C THR A 102 6.77 35.56 -101.85
N ALA A 103 8.09 35.40 -101.69
CA ALA A 103 8.66 34.54 -100.67
C ALA A 103 8.28 34.99 -99.25
N VAL A 104 8.34 36.30 -98.96
CA VAL A 104 7.92 36.86 -97.66
C VAL A 104 6.44 36.61 -97.40
N ARG A 105 5.57 36.86 -98.39
CA ARG A 105 4.12 36.63 -98.26
C ARG A 105 3.79 35.16 -98.04
N MET A 106 4.47 34.24 -98.74
CA MET A 106 4.30 32.80 -98.55
C MET A 106 4.83 32.34 -97.18
N THR A 107 5.91 32.95 -96.69
CA THR A 107 6.45 32.67 -95.35
C THR A 107 5.51 33.17 -94.27
N GLU A 108 4.92 34.35 -94.44
CA GLU A 108 3.90 34.90 -93.54
C GLU A 108 2.63 34.04 -93.54
N GLU A 109 2.17 33.58 -94.71
CA GLU A 109 1.04 32.67 -94.83
C GLU A 109 1.32 31.33 -94.13
N ALA A 110 2.51 30.75 -94.31
CA ALA A 110 2.92 29.53 -93.63
C ALA A 110 3.03 29.72 -92.10
N ALA A 111 3.55 30.86 -91.64
CA ALA A 111 3.60 31.19 -90.22
C ALA A 111 2.20 31.31 -89.61
N ARG A 112 1.26 31.96 -90.33
CA ARG A 112 -0.14 32.07 -89.92
C ARG A 112 -0.84 30.71 -89.88
N VAL A 113 -0.59 29.84 -90.86
CA VAL A 113 -1.13 28.47 -90.87
C VAL A 113 -0.59 27.67 -89.67
N ASN A 114 0.71 27.74 -89.38
CA ASN A 114 1.29 27.06 -88.23
C ASN A 114 0.71 27.58 -86.89
N GLN A 115 0.46 28.88 -86.79
CA GLN A 115 -0.20 29.46 -85.61
C GLN A 115 -1.63 28.94 -85.45
N LEU A 116 -2.41 28.94 -86.52
CA LEU A 116 -3.78 28.40 -86.53
C LEU A 116 -3.80 26.89 -86.23
N GLU A 117 -2.84 26.12 -86.73
CA GLU A 117 -2.69 24.70 -86.38
C GLU A 117 -2.35 24.49 -84.90
N GLY A 118 -1.56 25.38 -84.31
CA GLY A 118 -1.27 25.41 -82.87
C GLY A 118 -2.53 25.68 -82.05
N GLU A 119 -3.29 26.70 -82.42
CA GLU A 119 -4.58 27.06 -81.79
C GLU A 119 -5.62 25.94 -81.95
N LEU A 120 -5.66 25.29 -83.12
CA LEU A 120 -6.58 24.18 -83.36
C LEU A 120 -6.22 22.95 -82.52
N LYS A 121 -4.91 22.69 -82.30
CA LYS A 121 -4.45 21.64 -81.39
C LYS A 121 -4.75 21.95 -79.92
N SER A 122 -4.55 23.19 -79.47
CA SER A 122 -4.89 23.57 -78.09
C SER A 122 -6.39 23.47 -77.86
N LEU A 123 -7.22 23.95 -78.79
CA LEU A 123 -8.68 23.82 -78.72
C LEU A 123 -9.14 22.35 -78.78
N GLN A 124 -8.46 21.48 -79.53
CA GLN A 124 -8.74 20.04 -79.53
C GLN A 124 -8.39 19.39 -78.19
N GLN A 125 -7.29 19.80 -77.55
CA GLN A 125 -6.92 19.32 -76.21
C GLN A 125 -7.89 19.81 -75.14
N GLU A 126 -8.29 21.09 -75.18
CA GLU A 126 -9.32 21.64 -74.29
C GLU A 126 -10.65 20.93 -74.47
N LYS A 127 -11.08 20.71 -75.72
CA LYS A 127 -12.29 19.93 -76.02
C LYS A 127 -12.21 18.51 -75.46
N ALA A 128 -11.05 17.85 -75.54
CA ALA A 128 -10.85 16.53 -74.97
C ALA A 128 -10.93 16.53 -73.44
N SER A 129 -10.34 17.54 -72.78
CA SER A 129 -10.45 17.73 -71.32
C SER A 129 -11.90 17.94 -70.90
N ILE A 130 -12.62 18.82 -71.58
CA ILE A 130 -14.04 19.11 -71.30
C ILE A 130 -14.90 17.87 -71.51
N ILE A 131 -14.64 17.07 -72.54
CA ILE A 131 -15.38 15.80 -72.76
C ILE A 131 -15.14 14.83 -71.60
N GLN A 132 -13.90 14.72 -71.12
CA GLN A 132 -13.56 13.87 -69.98
C GLN A 132 -14.24 14.36 -68.69
N GLU A 133 -14.25 15.68 -68.44
CA GLU A 133 -14.96 16.28 -67.31
C GLU A 133 -16.48 16.05 -67.39
N LEU A 134 -17.06 16.18 -68.59
CA LEU A 134 -18.48 15.89 -68.82
C LEU A 134 -18.82 14.41 -68.60
N GLU A 135 -17.93 13.49 -68.97
CA GLU A 135 -18.11 12.06 -68.66
C GLU A 135 -18.08 11.80 -67.16
N VAL A 136 -17.12 12.39 -66.44
CA VAL A 136 -17.06 12.29 -64.97
C VAL A 136 -18.32 12.85 -64.33
N LEU A 137 -18.78 14.03 -64.73
CA LEU A 137 -20.01 14.65 -64.23
C LEU A 137 -21.25 13.78 -64.52
N LYS A 138 -21.33 13.17 -65.70
CA LYS A 138 -22.42 12.22 -66.02
C LYS A 138 -22.38 10.98 -65.12
N THR A 139 -21.21 10.41 -64.84
CA THR A 139 -21.10 9.27 -63.92
C THR A 139 -21.44 9.66 -62.48
N LEU A 140 -21.09 10.87 -62.05
CA LEU A 140 -21.42 11.38 -60.72
C LEU A 140 -22.92 11.62 -60.58
N ASN A 141 -23.55 12.23 -61.58
CA ASN A 141 -24.99 12.44 -61.61
C ASN A 141 -25.75 11.10 -61.59
N GLY A 142 -25.29 10.11 -62.37
CA GLY A 142 -25.87 8.75 -62.33
C GLY A 142 -25.75 8.10 -60.95
N LYS A 143 -24.64 8.28 -60.24
CA LYS A 143 -24.49 7.80 -58.85
C LYS A 143 -25.42 8.53 -57.88
N GLN A 144 -25.60 9.83 -58.04
CA GLN A 144 -26.54 10.61 -57.22
C GLN A 144 -27.99 10.14 -57.45
N GLU A 145 -28.40 9.94 -58.71
CA GLU A 145 -29.72 9.40 -59.05
C GLU A 145 -29.96 8.01 -58.45
N GLU A 146 -28.94 7.13 -58.47
CA GLU A 146 -29.01 5.81 -57.84
C GLU A 146 -29.12 5.90 -56.31
N GLN A 147 -28.41 6.85 -55.67
CA GLN A 147 -28.55 7.11 -54.24
C GLN A 147 -29.94 7.64 -53.88
N TYR A 148 -30.49 8.56 -54.67
CA TYR A 148 -31.85 9.05 -54.47
C TYR A 148 -32.89 7.95 -54.65
N ALA A 149 -32.70 7.03 -55.60
CA ALA A 149 -33.57 5.88 -55.80
C ALA A 149 -33.54 4.91 -54.60
N LYS A 150 -32.34 4.57 -54.09
CA LYS A 150 -32.18 3.73 -52.89
C LYS A 150 -32.82 4.37 -51.66
N LEU A 151 -32.62 5.67 -51.47
CA LEU A 151 -33.21 6.39 -50.36
C LEU A 151 -34.74 6.42 -50.46
N GLN A 152 -35.31 6.61 -51.67
CA GLN A 152 -36.75 6.52 -51.89
C GLN A 152 -37.31 5.12 -51.61
N GLU A 153 -36.59 4.07 -51.97
CA GLU A 153 -36.96 2.68 -51.68
C GLU A 153 -36.94 2.42 -50.16
N GLU A 154 -35.92 2.88 -49.45
CA GLU A 154 -35.85 2.83 -47.99
C GLU A 154 -37.01 3.61 -47.34
N TYR A 155 -37.32 4.82 -47.81
CA TYR A 155 -38.48 5.57 -47.34
C TYR A 155 -39.81 4.84 -47.62
N GLY A 156 -39.91 4.12 -48.74
CA GLY A 156 -41.04 3.25 -49.06
C GLY A 156 -41.19 2.11 -48.05
N ASN A 157 -40.09 1.38 -47.82
CA ASN A 157 -40.05 0.27 -46.87
C ASN A 157 -40.35 0.73 -45.43
N LEU A 158 -39.75 1.85 -44.98
CA LEU A 158 -40.03 2.45 -43.67
C LEU A 158 -41.48 2.91 -43.53
N LYS A 159 -42.09 3.42 -44.61
CA LYS A 159 -43.50 3.82 -44.62
C LYS A 159 -44.42 2.60 -44.54
N ASP A 160 -44.10 1.53 -45.25
CA ASP A 160 -44.85 0.27 -45.23
C ASP A 160 -44.69 -0.44 -43.88
N ASP A 161 -43.49 -0.43 -43.29
CA ASP A 161 -43.23 -0.96 -41.94
C ASP A 161 -43.96 -0.14 -40.88
N ARG A 162 -43.94 1.20 -40.98
CA ARG A 162 -44.71 2.07 -40.08
C ARG A 162 -46.21 1.83 -40.22
N LYS A 163 -46.70 1.61 -41.44
CA LYS A 163 -48.10 1.27 -41.67
C LYS A 163 -48.42 -0.11 -41.11
N ALA A 164 -47.57 -1.11 -41.31
CA ALA A 164 -47.72 -2.44 -40.75
C ALA A 164 -47.66 -2.43 -39.21
N LEU A 165 -46.80 -1.59 -38.60
CA LEU A 165 -46.74 -1.38 -37.15
C LEU A 165 -47.98 -0.64 -36.64
N SER A 166 -48.48 0.36 -37.37
CA SER A 166 -49.73 1.05 -37.06
C SER A 166 -50.95 0.12 -37.17
N ASP A 167 -50.99 -0.72 -38.19
CA ASP A 167 -52.05 -1.71 -38.41
C ASP A 167 -51.97 -2.81 -37.34
N LYS A 168 -50.76 -3.22 -36.93
CA LYS A 168 -50.56 -4.11 -35.78
C LYS A 168 -50.95 -3.44 -34.47
N LEU A 169 -50.62 -2.17 -34.25
CA LEU A 169 -50.96 -1.43 -33.03
C LEU A 169 -52.49 -1.29 -32.93
N THR A 170 -53.15 -0.86 -34.00
CA THR A 170 -54.61 -0.75 -34.05
C THR A 170 -55.30 -2.11 -33.98
N ALA A 171 -54.71 -3.17 -34.54
CA ALA A 171 -55.19 -4.54 -34.35
C ALA A 171 -55.02 -4.99 -32.89
N THR A 172 -53.88 -4.72 -32.24
CA THR A 172 -53.66 -5.05 -30.83
C THR A 172 -54.57 -4.25 -29.91
N GLU A 173 -54.77 -2.95 -30.17
CA GLU A 173 -55.71 -2.10 -29.46
C GLU A 173 -57.16 -2.51 -29.72
N ALA A 174 -57.50 -2.95 -30.93
CA ALA A 174 -58.82 -3.49 -31.24
C ALA A 174 -59.04 -4.83 -30.53
N THR A 175 -58.05 -5.73 -30.50
CA THR A 175 -58.12 -6.97 -29.73
C THR A 175 -58.12 -6.71 -28.22
N PHE A 176 -57.44 -5.67 -27.75
CA PHE A 176 -57.42 -5.29 -26.34
C PHE A 176 -58.75 -4.65 -25.92
N LYS A 177 -59.31 -3.75 -26.73
CA LYS A 177 -60.65 -3.19 -26.52
C LYS A 177 -61.73 -4.26 -26.67
N GLN A 178 -61.55 -5.22 -27.57
CA GLN A 178 -62.44 -6.36 -27.70
C GLN A 178 -62.31 -7.28 -26.48
N HIS A 179 -61.11 -7.50 -25.94
CA HIS A 179 -60.89 -8.28 -24.72
C HIS A 179 -61.36 -7.56 -23.45
N GLU A 180 -61.26 -6.22 -23.37
CA GLU A 180 -61.86 -5.42 -22.30
C GLU A 180 -63.39 -5.38 -22.41
N ALA A 181 -63.93 -5.24 -23.63
CA ALA A 181 -65.36 -5.31 -23.87
C ALA A 181 -65.90 -6.72 -23.62
N GLU A 182 -65.18 -7.77 -23.99
CA GLU A 182 -65.53 -9.16 -23.72
C GLU A 182 -65.36 -9.51 -22.25
N SER A 183 -64.36 -8.98 -21.53
CA SER A 183 -64.20 -9.16 -20.09
C SER A 183 -65.25 -8.37 -19.28
N SER A 184 -65.57 -7.14 -19.68
CA SER A 184 -66.64 -6.32 -19.09
C SER A 184 -68.03 -6.89 -19.42
N LYS A 185 -68.20 -7.43 -20.63
CA LYS A 185 -69.40 -8.15 -21.02
C LYS A 185 -69.49 -9.46 -20.24
N GLN A 186 -68.44 -10.28 -20.16
CA GLN A 186 -68.40 -11.53 -19.39
C GLN A 186 -68.60 -11.30 -17.88
N ALA A 187 -68.13 -10.19 -17.30
CA ALA A 187 -68.41 -9.84 -15.91
C ALA A 187 -69.90 -9.51 -15.70
N LYS A 188 -70.51 -8.73 -16.61
CA LYS A 188 -71.95 -8.43 -16.59
C LYS A 188 -72.82 -9.63 -16.99
N GLU A 189 -72.31 -10.50 -17.87
CA GLU A 189 -72.93 -11.75 -18.30
C GLU A 189 -72.82 -12.78 -17.18
N GLN A 190 -71.75 -12.86 -16.39
CA GLN A 190 -71.62 -13.72 -15.19
C GLN A 190 -72.50 -13.26 -14.02
N GLU A 191 -72.69 -11.95 -13.84
CA GLU A 191 -73.61 -11.41 -12.81
C GLU A 191 -75.07 -11.60 -13.21
N ALA A 192 -75.40 -11.40 -14.50
CA ALA A 192 -76.69 -11.74 -15.08
C ALA A 192 -76.91 -13.25 -15.20
N GLU A 193 -75.85 -14.05 -15.40
CA GLU A 193 -75.86 -15.51 -15.43
C GLU A 193 -76.00 -16.09 -14.03
N ASN A 194 -75.46 -15.51 -12.97
CA ASN A 194 -75.77 -15.97 -11.61
C ASN A 194 -77.25 -15.73 -11.23
N LEU A 195 -77.83 -14.63 -11.71
CA LEU A 195 -79.27 -14.37 -11.57
C LEU A 195 -80.13 -15.23 -12.52
N ARG A 196 -79.60 -15.56 -13.71
CA ARG A 196 -80.27 -16.42 -14.70
C ARG A 196 -80.11 -17.90 -14.38
N HIS A 197 -78.98 -18.42 -13.89
CA HIS A 197 -78.74 -19.80 -13.46
C HIS A 197 -79.67 -20.18 -12.32
N LYS A 198 -80.02 -19.25 -11.44
CA LYS A 198 -81.08 -19.42 -10.43
C LYS A 198 -82.47 -19.64 -11.05
N ASN A 199 -82.79 -18.94 -12.14
CA ASN A 199 -84.07 -19.04 -12.86
C ASN A 199 -84.05 -20.08 -14.02
N LYS A 200 -82.86 -20.52 -14.45
CA LYS A 200 -82.60 -21.38 -15.60
C LYS A 200 -82.35 -22.82 -15.17
N VAL A 201 -81.96 -23.08 -13.91
CA VAL A 201 -82.07 -24.41 -13.29
C VAL A 201 -83.53 -24.87 -13.21
N GLN A 202 -84.48 -23.97 -12.95
CA GLN A 202 -85.93 -24.27 -12.95
C GLN A 202 -86.54 -24.43 -14.36
N GLU A 203 -85.84 -24.00 -15.42
CA GLU A 203 -86.35 -24.01 -16.80
C GLU A 203 -85.60 -25.02 -17.71
N LEU A 204 -84.37 -25.43 -17.36
CA LEU A 204 -83.57 -26.42 -18.09
C LEU A 204 -84.00 -27.88 -17.85
N GLU A 205 -84.76 -28.16 -16.78
CA GLU A 205 -85.49 -29.43 -16.63
C GLU A 205 -86.57 -29.60 -17.71
N ARG A 206 -87.10 -28.49 -18.24
CA ARG A 206 -88.17 -28.47 -19.24
C ARG A 206 -87.66 -28.60 -20.67
N GLN A 207 -86.48 -28.04 -20.98
CA GLN A 207 -85.98 -27.87 -22.35
C GLN A 207 -85.03 -28.98 -22.85
N LEU A 208 -84.57 -29.88 -21.97
CA LEU A 208 -83.89 -31.13 -22.36
C LEU A 208 -84.78 -32.08 -23.19
N SER A 209 -86.09 -31.81 -23.24
CA SER A 209 -87.07 -32.56 -24.04
C SER A 209 -87.05 -32.21 -25.54
N GLU A 210 -86.53 -31.05 -25.95
CA GLU A 210 -86.81 -30.53 -27.30
C GLU A 210 -85.70 -30.68 -28.34
N GLN A 211 -84.41 -30.73 -28.00
CA GLN A 211 -83.37 -30.60 -29.05
C GLN A 211 -82.38 -31.75 -29.12
N ARG A 212 -82.91 -32.96 -28.96
CA ARG A 212 -82.38 -34.20 -29.57
C ARG A 212 -82.30 -34.10 -31.10
N ASN A 213 -82.97 -33.13 -31.72
CA ASN A 213 -82.96 -32.91 -33.18
C ASN A 213 -81.88 -31.92 -33.69
N SER A 214 -81.15 -31.25 -32.79
CA SER A 214 -79.98 -30.40 -33.11
C SER A 214 -78.65 -31.20 -33.13
N ASN A 215 -78.69 -32.43 -32.62
CA ASN A 215 -77.54 -33.30 -32.32
C ASN A 215 -76.73 -33.73 -33.57
N THR A 216 -77.34 -33.76 -34.76
CA THR A 216 -76.68 -34.21 -36.00
C THR A 216 -75.87 -33.13 -36.71
N GLN A 217 -76.20 -31.84 -36.57
CA GLN A 217 -75.33 -30.73 -37.01
C GLN A 217 -74.25 -30.40 -35.97
N LEU A 218 -74.50 -30.73 -34.71
CA LEU A 218 -73.54 -30.60 -33.62
C LEU A 218 -72.37 -31.57 -33.77
N GLN A 219 -72.52 -32.81 -34.27
CA GLN A 219 -71.39 -33.75 -34.41
C GLN A 219 -70.23 -33.25 -35.29
N ASN A 220 -70.53 -32.52 -36.38
CA ASN A 220 -69.50 -32.01 -37.28
C ASN A 220 -68.83 -30.73 -36.75
N LYS A 221 -69.59 -29.87 -36.05
CA LYS A 221 -69.02 -28.73 -35.30
C LYS A 221 -68.28 -29.18 -34.03
N LEU A 222 -68.70 -30.29 -33.43
CA LEU A 222 -68.12 -30.89 -32.23
C LEU A 222 -66.71 -31.41 -32.50
N ARG A 223 -66.46 -32.08 -33.64
CA ARG A 223 -65.10 -32.51 -34.02
C ARG A 223 -64.15 -31.34 -34.30
N ALA A 224 -64.64 -30.27 -34.92
CA ALA A 224 -63.86 -29.06 -35.17
C ALA A 224 -63.62 -28.26 -33.86
N SER A 225 -64.62 -28.17 -32.99
CA SER A 225 -64.47 -27.57 -31.66
C SER A 225 -63.63 -28.44 -30.73
N GLU A 226 -63.65 -29.77 -30.83
CA GLU A 226 -62.80 -30.67 -30.04
C GLU A 226 -61.34 -30.52 -30.46
N GLN A 227 -61.02 -30.43 -31.75
CA GLN A 227 -59.66 -30.15 -32.20
C GLN A 227 -59.18 -28.75 -31.78
N ASN A 228 -60.05 -27.74 -31.81
CA ASN A 228 -59.72 -26.40 -31.33
C ASN A 228 -59.61 -26.36 -29.80
N VAL A 229 -60.50 -27.00 -29.05
CA VAL A 229 -60.41 -27.16 -27.58
C VAL A 229 -59.19 -27.98 -27.18
N GLN A 230 -58.74 -28.96 -27.97
CA GLN A 230 -57.52 -29.71 -27.68
C GLN A 230 -56.27 -28.85 -27.94
N ARG A 231 -56.30 -28.01 -29.00
CA ARG A 231 -55.24 -27.02 -29.27
C ARG A 231 -55.20 -25.96 -28.18
N GLU A 232 -56.34 -25.35 -27.86
CA GLU A 232 -56.50 -24.38 -26.78
C GLU A 232 -56.20 -24.97 -25.41
N LYS A 233 -56.54 -26.24 -25.13
CA LYS A 233 -56.09 -26.93 -23.92
C LYS A 233 -54.58 -27.15 -23.93
N SER A 234 -53.97 -27.53 -25.05
CA SER A 234 -52.51 -27.66 -25.14
C SER A 234 -51.80 -26.31 -25.01
N GLU A 235 -52.40 -25.22 -25.50
CA GLU A 235 -51.89 -23.87 -25.35
C GLU A 235 -52.14 -23.32 -23.95
N HIS A 236 -53.30 -23.59 -23.36
CA HIS A 236 -53.63 -23.27 -21.97
C HIS A 236 -52.76 -24.07 -21.00
N ASP A 237 -52.44 -25.34 -21.28
CA ASP A 237 -51.54 -26.16 -20.48
C ASP A 237 -50.10 -25.67 -20.64
N LYS A 238 -49.69 -25.22 -21.83
CA LYS A 238 -48.39 -24.55 -22.04
C LYS A 238 -48.32 -23.20 -21.33
N LEU A 239 -49.35 -22.38 -21.42
CA LEU A 239 -49.43 -21.07 -20.77
C LEU A 239 -49.56 -21.24 -19.25
N SER A 240 -50.32 -22.22 -18.76
CA SER A 240 -50.41 -22.57 -17.34
C SER A 240 -49.09 -23.13 -16.82
N ALA A 241 -48.37 -23.93 -17.60
CA ALA A 241 -47.03 -24.38 -17.27
C ALA A 241 -46.02 -23.22 -17.29
N GLN A 242 -46.10 -22.30 -18.25
CA GLN A 242 -45.26 -21.10 -18.29
C GLN A 242 -45.58 -20.15 -17.12
N LEU A 243 -46.85 -19.97 -16.77
CA LEU A 243 -47.30 -19.11 -15.68
C LEU A 243 -46.92 -19.73 -14.32
N LYS A 244 -47.03 -21.05 -14.16
CA LYS A 244 -46.47 -21.77 -13.00
C LYS A 244 -44.95 -21.68 -12.95
N ALA A 245 -44.25 -21.77 -14.08
CA ALA A 245 -42.80 -21.61 -14.11
C ALA A 245 -42.37 -20.18 -13.78
N VAL A 246 -43.12 -19.16 -14.21
CA VAL A 246 -42.90 -17.75 -13.85
C VAL A 246 -43.22 -17.51 -12.37
N GLN A 247 -44.32 -18.06 -11.85
CA GLN A 247 -44.66 -18.01 -10.42
C GLN A 247 -43.60 -18.69 -9.56
N GLN A 248 -43.12 -19.87 -9.94
CA GLN A 248 -42.02 -20.55 -9.24
C GLN A 248 -40.72 -19.75 -9.31
N ARG A 249 -40.43 -19.07 -10.43
CA ARG A 249 -39.28 -18.16 -10.53
C ARG A 249 -39.45 -16.91 -9.67
N GLU A 250 -40.66 -16.37 -9.56
CA GLU A 250 -40.96 -15.22 -8.71
C GLU A 250 -40.88 -15.60 -7.22
N GLU A 251 -41.40 -16.77 -6.84
CA GLU A 251 -41.28 -17.32 -5.49
C GLU A 251 -39.84 -17.65 -5.14
N ALA A 252 -39.07 -18.23 -6.07
CA ALA A 252 -37.62 -18.43 -5.90
C ALA A 252 -36.88 -17.11 -5.75
N ALA A 253 -37.17 -16.11 -6.59
CA ALA A 253 -36.56 -14.78 -6.47
C ALA A 253 -36.95 -14.06 -5.17
N LYS A 254 -38.18 -14.26 -4.66
CA LYS A 254 -38.60 -13.77 -3.34
C LYS A 254 -37.89 -14.50 -2.20
N ALA A 255 -37.70 -15.81 -2.31
CA ALA A 255 -36.95 -16.60 -1.34
C ALA A 255 -35.47 -16.18 -1.32
N ASP A 256 -34.85 -16.00 -2.50
CA ASP A 256 -33.49 -15.50 -2.65
C ASP A 256 -33.37 -14.07 -2.11
N GLY A 257 -34.36 -13.21 -2.37
CA GLY A 257 -34.43 -11.86 -1.82
C GLY A 257 -34.54 -11.84 -0.28
N GLN A 258 -35.31 -12.77 0.31
CA GLN A 258 -35.39 -12.94 1.77
C GLN A 258 -34.08 -13.49 2.34
N GLN A 259 -33.43 -14.44 1.67
CA GLN A 259 -32.12 -14.95 2.07
C GLN A 259 -31.04 -13.87 2.00
N LEU A 260 -31.03 -13.06 0.93
CA LEU A 260 -30.13 -11.91 0.82
C LEU A 260 -30.38 -10.90 1.92
N LYS A 261 -31.63 -10.63 2.29
CA LYS A 261 -31.96 -9.75 3.42
C LYS A 261 -31.44 -10.31 4.75
N VAL A 262 -31.64 -11.59 5.03
CA VAL A 262 -31.09 -12.25 6.23
C VAL A 262 -29.55 -12.20 6.23
N ASN A 263 -28.92 -12.37 5.08
CA ASN A 263 -27.46 -12.26 4.95
C ASN A 263 -26.98 -10.83 5.18
N VAL A 264 -27.70 -9.82 4.68
CA VAL A 264 -27.42 -8.40 4.94
C VAL A 264 -27.56 -8.11 6.43
N ASP A 265 -28.65 -8.54 7.07
CA ASP A 265 -28.86 -8.35 8.51
C ASP A 265 -27.76 -9.04 9.33
N LYS A 266 -27.33 -10.25 8.91
CA LYS A 266 -26.21 -10.97 9.55
C LYS A 266 -24.87 -10.25 9.37
N LEU A 267 -24.61 -9.70 8.19
CA LEU A 267 -23.40 -8.91 7.92
C LEU A 267 -23.40 -7.58 8.68
N GLU A 268 -24.55 -6.93 8.82
CA GLU A 268 -24.70 -5.73 9.65
C GLU A 268 -24.46 -6.05 11.14
N MET A 269 -24.97 -7.17 11.63
CA MET A 269 -24.72 -7.63 12.99
C MET A 269 -23.26 -8.01 13.22
N GLN A 270 -22.60 -8.66 12.25
CA GLN A 270 -21.16 -8.93 12.29
C GLN A 270 -20.33 -7.65 12.25
N LYS A 271 -20.69 -6.68 11.41
CA LYS A 271 -20.04 -5.36 11.35
C LYS A 271 -20.15 -4.64 12.69
N LYS A 272 -21.34 -4.66 13.31
CA LYS A 272 -21.55 -4.06 14.63
C LYS A 272 -20.72 -4.76 15.71
N GLY A 273 -20.69 -6.09 15.73
CA GLY A 273 -19.85 -6.85 16.66
C GLY A 273 -18.35 -6.59 16.47
N LEU A 274 -17.88 -6.51 15.23
CA LEU A 274 -16.50 -6.14 14.92
C LEU A 274 -16.19 -4.70 15.35
N GLN A 275 -17.11 -3.77 15.15
CA GLN A 275 -16.96 -2.38 15.57
C GLN A 275 -16.88 -2.24 17.11
N GLU A 276 -17.69 -2.98 17.85
CA GLU A 276 -17.61 -3.04 19.31
C GLU A 276 -16.28 -3.67 19.79
N SER A 277 -15.83 -4.73 19.12
CA SER A 277 -14.53 -5.36 19.43
C SER A 277 -13.35 -4.44 19.13
N LEU A 278 -13.42 -3.65 18.05
CA LEU A 278 -12.41 -2.67 17.69
C LEU A 278 -12.36 -1.54 18.73
N GLN A 279 -13.52 -1.04 19.18
CA GLN A 279 -13.57 -0.04 20.24
C GLN A 279 -13.01 -0.55 21.57
N SER A 280 -13.25 -1.81 21.92
CA SER A 280 -12.66 -2.44 23.11
C SER A 280 -11.14 -2.56 22.98
N ALA A 281 -10.65 -3.01 21.82
CA ALA A 281 -9.22 -3.11 21.54
C ALA A 281 -8.54 -1.74 21.53
N GLU A 282 -9.16 -0.72 20.93
CA GLU A 282 -8.68 0.67 20.98
C GLU A 282 -8.63 1.21 22.41
N ALA A 283 -9.63 0.92 23.25
CA ALA A 283 -9.60 1.28 24.66
C ALA A 283 -8.47 0.57 25.43
N GLU A 284 -8.20 -0.70 25.14
CA GLU A 284 -7.08 -1.47 25.71
C GLU A 284 -5.72 -0.94 25.26
N THR A 285 -5.53 -0.63 23.97
CA THR A 285 -4.29 -0.02 23.48
C THR A 285 -4.03 1.34 24.13
N LYS A 286 -5.06 2.15 24.35
CA LYS A 286 -4.93 3.43 25.06
C LYS A 286 -4.51 3.25 26.52
N LYS A 287 -5.05 2.23 27.21
CA LYS A 287 -4.61 1.87 28.58
C LYS A 287 -3.17 1.36 28.60
N LEU A 288 -2.80 0.49 27.66
CA LEU A 288 -1.41 0.00 27.53
C LEU A 288 -0.45 1.16 27.22
N GLN A 289 -0.84 2.09 26.36
CA GLN A 289 -0.05 3.27 26.05
C GLN A 289 0.14 4.16 27.27
N GLN A 290 -0.88 4.33 28.12
CA GLN A 290 -0.75 5.01 29.41
C GLN A 290 0.19 4.26 30.34
N HIS A 291 0.08 2.94 30.47
CA HIS A 291 1.02 2.16 31.29
C HIS A 291 2.46 2.23 30.81
N VAL A 292 2.69 2.26 29.50
CA VAL A 292 4.03 2.47 28.92
C VAL A 292 4.55 3.87 29.23
N GLN A 293 3.70 4.90 29.17
CA GLN A 293 4.09 6.26 29.56
C GLN A 293 4.44 6.34 31.06
N GLU A 294 3.62 5.77 31.92
CA GLU A 294 3.89 5.69 33.37
C GLU A 294 5.17 4.91 33.67
N ALA A 295 5.41 3.80 32.97
CA ALA A 295 6.64 3.02 33.09
C ALA A 295 7.88 3.82 32.65
N ASN A 296 7.80 4.54 31.53
CA ASN A 296 8.87 5.43 31.06
C ASN A 296 9.15 6.58 32.03
N GLU A 297 8.11 7.18 32.61
CA GLU A 297 8.27 8.21 33.65
C GLU A 297 8.95 7.63 34.90
N ARG A 298 8.58 6.42 35.33
CA ARG A 298 9.24 5.72 36.44
C ARG A 298 10.68 5.38 36.11
N GLU A 299 10.96 4.89 34.90
CA GLU A 299 12.31 4.59 34.44
C GLU A 299 13.18 5.85 34.42
N ASN A 300 12.65 6.98 33.93
CA ASN A 300 13.37 8.25 33.93
C ASN A 300 13.66 8.75 35.36
N LYS A 301 12.72 8.58 36.30
CA LYS A 301 12.97 8.87 37.73
C LYS A 301 14.06 7.97 38.31
N LEU A 302 13.97 6.66 38.07
CA LEU A 302 14.99 5.71 38.53
C LEU A 302 16.37 5.99 37.91
N ARG A 303 16.43 6.39 36.63
CA ARG A 303 17.68 6.82 35.99
C ARG A 303 18.25 8.07 36.66
N SER A 304 17.42 9.06 36.97
CA SER A 304 17.86 10.25 37.71
C SER A 304 18.32 9.94 39.14
N GLU A 305 17.64 9.01 39.83
CA GLU A 305 18.02 8.53 41.15
C GLU A 305 19.33 7.75 41.08
N LEU A 306 19.51 6.88 40.08
CA LEU A 306 20.74 6.15 39.81
C LEU A 306 21.90 7.10 39.52
N ASP A 307 21.69 8.12 38.68
CA ASP A 307 22.69 9.16 38.45
C ASP A 307 23.05 9.90 39.73
N GLY A 308 22.08 10.20 40.59
CA GLY A 308 22.29 10.77 41.92
C GLY A 308 23.12 9.87 42.83
N VAL A 309 22.80 8.58 42.87
CA VAL A 309 23.56 7.56 43.64
C VAL A 309 24.98 7.42 43.09
N LEU A 310 25.17 7.40 41.77
CA LEU A 310 26.51 7.33 41.15
C LEU A 310 27.35 8.57 41.46
N GLN A 311 26.74 9.76 41.51
CA GLN A 311 27.45 10.98 41.94
C GLN A 311 27.82 10.91 43.42
N ASN A 312 26.93 10.38 44.27
CA ASN A 312 27.22 10.14 45.67
C ASN A 312 28.34 9.08 45.84
N GLU A 313 28.31 7.99 45.10
CA GLU A 313 29.36 6.97 45.11
C GLU A 313 30.71 7.58 44.70
N LYS A 314 30.75 8.40 43.65
CA LYS A 314 31.96 9.14 43.26
C LYS A 314 32.45 10.10 44.35
N SER A 315 31.54 10.71 45.12
CA SER A 315 31.93 11.59 46.23
C SER A 315 32.49 10.78 47.41
N TRP A 316 31.91 9.62 47.70
CA TRP A 316 32.41 8.66 48.68
C TRP A 316 33.76 8.06 48.28
N GLN A 317 33.94 7.69 47.00
CA GLN A 317 35.21 7.22 46.46
C GLN A 317 36.30 8.27 46.61
N LYS A 318 36.04 9.53 46.22
CA LYS A 318 36.99 10.64 46.43
C LYS A 318 37.32 10.87 47.90
N LEU A 319 36.33 10.72 48.79
CA LEU A 319 36.56 10.84 50.23
C LEU A 319 37.40 9.67 50.75
N ALA A 320 37.14 8.44 50.30
CA ALA A 320 37.91 7.26 50.63
C ALA A 320 39.36 7.36 50.13
N GLU A 321 39.57 7.84 48.89
CA GLU A 321 40.90 8.14 48.35
C GLU A 321 41.65 9.14 49.23
N LYS A 322 41.01 10.26 49.62
CA LYS A 322 41.60 11.23 50.55
C LYS A 322 41.93 10.62 51.91
N ARG A 323 41.03 9.81 52.47
CA ARG A 323 41.29 9.12 53.74
C ARG A 323 42.42 8.10 53.61
N ASN A 324 42.55 7.44 52.47
CA ASN A 324 43.62 6.50 52.22
C ASN A 324 44.97 7.21 52.03
N GLU A 325 44.99 8.38 51.40
CA GLU A 325 46.18 9.26 51.34
C GLU A 325 46.57 9.75 52.74
N GLU A 326 45.60 10.16 53.57
CA GLU A 326 45.83 10.54 54.96
C GLU A 326 46.35 9.36 55.78
N LEU A 327 45.77 8.17 55.65
CA LEU A 327 46.23 6.93 56.29
C LEU A 327 47.65 6.57 55.85
N SER A 328 47.95 6.61 54.55
CA SER A 328 49.31 6.39 54.03
C SER A 328 50.29 7.43 54.62
N GLY A 329 49.86 8.69 54.73
CA GLY A 329 50.61 9.76 55.38
C GLY A 329 50.81 9.55 56.88
N LEU A 330 49.87 8.92 57.57
CA LEU A 330 50.00 8.54 58.98
C LEU A 330 50.87 7.29 59.14
N GLU A 331 50.74 6.29 58.29
CA GLU A 331 51.55 5.08 58.28
C GLU A 331 53.02 5.40 58.07
N THR A 332 53.35 6.26 57.13
CA THR A 332 54.71 6.79 56.93
C THR A 332 55.24 7.53 58.16
N LYS A 333 54.40 8.31 58.86
CA LYS A 333 54.78 8.93 60.13
C LYS A 333 54.97 7.91 61.25
N ILE A 334 54.10 6.90 61.35
CA ILE A 334 54.22 5.82 62.33
C ILE A 334 55.49 5.02 62.07
N LEU A 335 55.81 4.71 60.81
CA LEU A 335 57.07 4.07 60.41
C LEU A 335 58.26 4.92 60.85
N ALA A 336 58.27 6.22 60.57
CA ALA A 336 59.33 7.12 61.01
C ALA A 336 59.47 7.14 62.55
N VAL A 337 58.36 7.23 63.28
CA VAL A 337 58.37 7.18 64.75
C VAL A 337 58.82 5.81 65.27
N SER A 338 58.46 4.72 64.59
CA SER A 338 58.90 3.36 64.96
C SER A 338 60.40 3.17 64.73
N GLU A 339 60.96 3.71 63.64
CA GLU A 339 62.41 3.73 63.42
C GLU A 339 63.14 4.58 64.47
N GLU A 340 62.54 5.69 64.91
CA GLU A 340 63.07 6.49 66.02
C GLU A 340 62.97 5.74 67.36
N LEU A 341 61.87 5.05 67.62
CA LEU A 341 61.70 4.20 68.80
C LEU A 341 62.70 3.05 68.81
N GLU A 342 62.92 2.35 67.70
CA GLU A 342 63.95 1.30 67.61
C GLU A 342 65.35 1.87 67.88
N LYS A 343 65.68 3.05 67.34
CA LYS A 343 66.94 3.72 67.65
C LYS A 343 67.06 4.04 69.14
N ASN A 344 66.00 4.55 69.75
CA ASN A 344 65.96 4.87 71.18
C ASN A 344 66.04 3.60 72.04
N GLU A 345 65.39 2.51 71.66
CA GLU A 345 65.48 1.22 72.33
C GLU A 345 66.88 0.63 72.23
N GLN A 346 67.53 0.71 71.07
CA GLN A 346 68.93 0.30 70.91
C GLN A 346 69.86 1.13 71.80
N GLN A 347 69.65 2.44 71.89
CA GLN A 347 70.38 3.31 72.81
C GLN A 347 70.13 2.93 74.28
N LEU A 348 68.87 2.62 74.64
CA LEU A 348 68.51 2.23 76.00
C LEU A 348 69.08 0.86 76.36
N GLN A 349 69.08 -0.10 75.43
CA GLN A 349 69.74 -1.39 75.61
C GLN A 349 71.26 -1.23 75.78
N PHE A 350 71.89 -0.33 75.04
CA PHE A 350 73.30 0.00 75.21
C PHE A 350 73.57 0.59 76.60
N ALA A 351 72.79 1.60 77.01
CA ALA A 351 72.88 2.19 78.35
C ALA A 351 72.60 1.17 79.46
N THR A 352 71.67 0.23 79.24
CA THR A 352 71.36 -0.85 80.20
C THR A 352 72.51 -1.85 80.31
N LYS A 353 73.19 -2.18 79.20
CA LYS A 353 74.41 -2.99 79.22
C LYS A 353 75.53 -2.30 80.00
N GLU A 354 75.72 -0.99 79.80
CA GLU A 354 76.68 -0.21 80.58
C GLU A 354 76.32 -0.17 82.08
N ALA A 355 75.04 0.05 82.41
CA ALA A 355 74.56 0.04 83.79
C ALA A 355 74.71 -1.33 84.46
N ASN A 356 74.47 -2.42 83.73
CA ASN A 356 74.68 -3.78 84.23
C ASN A 356 76.16 -4.10 84.41
N ALA A 357 77.04 -3.64 83.52
CA ALA A 357 78.49 -3.74 83.69
C ALA A 357 78.95 -2.95 84.93
N ALA A 358 78.39 -1.75 85.17
CA ALA A 358 78.65 -0.97 86.37
C ALA A 358 78.13 -1.68 87.64
N ARG A 359 76.93 -2.29 87.60
CA ARG A 359 76.39 -3.10 88.71
C ARG A 359 77.24 -4.33 89.00
N GLN A 360 77.74 -5.03 87.98
CA GLN A 360 78.67 -6.14 88.17
C GLN A 360 79.99 -5.67 88.78
N GLY A 361 80.50 -4.51 88.35
CA GLY A 361 81.64 -3.86 88.99
C GLY A 361 81.38 -3.55 90.47
N LEU A 362 80.22 -3.00 90.81
CA LEU A 362 79.81 -2.75 92.19
C LEU A 362 79.67 -4.04 93.01
N GLN A 363 79.12 -5.11 92.42
CA GLN A 363 78.98 -6.42 93.07
C GLN A 363 80.36 -7.00 93.40
N VAL A 364 81.33 -6.89 92.50
CA VAL A 364 82.72 -7.30 92.74
C VAL A 364 83.33 -6.50 93.89
N GLU A 365 83.08 -5.18 93.96
CA GLU A 365 83.51 -4.36 95.10
C GLU A 365 82.80 -4.72 96.41
N GLN A 366 81.51 -5.04 96.38
CA GLN A 366 80.77 -5.53 97.54
C GLN A 366 81.29 -6.89 98.03
N ASP A 367 81.65 -7.81 97.12
CA ASP A 367 82.22 -9.11 97.48
C ASP A 367 83.64 -8.96 98.04
N LYS A 368 84.43 -7.99 97.55
CA LYS A 368 85.69 -7.59 98.19
C LYS A 368 85.45 -7.06 99.61
N LEU A 369 84.45 -6.20 99.82
CA LEU A 369 84.09 -5.70 101.15
C LEU A 369 83.62 -6.80 102.09
N LYS A 370 82.90 -7.81 101.60
CA LYS A 370 82.53 -8.98 102.41
C LYS A 370 83.73 -9.83 102.80
N ARG A 371 84.72 -9.99 101.91
CA ARG A 371 85.98 -10.68 102.23
C ARG A 371 86.77 -9.92 103.30
N THR A 372 86.91 -8.60 103.16
CA THR A 372 87.60 -7.79 104.17
C THR A 372 86.85 -7.74 105.50
N ALA A 373 85.51 -7.75 105.49
CA ALA A 373 84.70 -7.92 106.70
C ALA A 373 84.90 -9.29 107.36
N GLY A 374 85.03 -10.36 106.56
CA GLY A 374 85.37 -11.69 107.06
C GLY A 374 86.75 -11.76 107.71
N GLU A 375 87.75 -11.12 107.11
CA GLU A 375 89.09 -10.97 107.68
C GLU A 375 89.07 -10.18 109.01
N LEU A 376 88.25 -9.14 109.11
CA LEU A 376 88.04 -8.38 110.34
C LEU A 376 87.37 -9.21 111.45
N GLU A 377 86.41 -10.08 111.11
CA GLU A 377 85.78 -10.95 112.10
C GLU A 377 86.73 -12.07 112.57
N GLU A 378 87.59 -12.57 111.68
CA GLU A 378 88.66 -13.52 112.04
C GLU A 378 89.68 -12.88 113.00
N LEU A 379 90.04 -11.61 112.78
CA LEU A 379 90.88 -10.82 113.70
C LEU A 379 90.18 -10.56 115.05
N ARG A 380 88.87 -10.32 115.06
CA ARG A 380 88.08 -10.21 116.29
C ARG A 380 88.07 -11.50 117.11
N ILE A 381 87.95 -12.66 116.47
CA ILE A 381 87.97 -13.97 117.14
C ILE A 381 89.35 -14.23 117.77
N LYS A 382 90.44 -13.91 117.07
CA LYS A 382 91.81 -13.99 117.62
C LYS A 382 92.01 -13.05 118.82
N LEU A 383 91.44 -11.85 118.79
CA LEU A 383 91.48 -10.90 119.92
C LEU A 383 90.71 -11.43 121.15
N LYS A 384 89.55 -12.08 120.94
CA LYS A 384 88.77 -12.71 122.02
C LYS A 384 89.50 -13.86 122.71
N GLN A 385 90.26 -14.68 121.97
CA GLN A 385 91.10 -15.73 122.54
C GLN A 385 92.24 -15.16 123.39
N ALA A 386 92.91 -14.09 122.94
CA ALA A 386 93.98 -13.43 123.72
C ALA A 386 93.49 -12.81 125.04
N LEU A 387 92.23 -12.36 125.10
CA LEU A 387 91.62 -11.83 126.32
C LEU A 387 91.23 -12.93 127.33
N SER A 388 90.90 -14.14 126.86
CA SER A 388 90.62 -15.31 127.70
C SER A 388 91.88 -15.79 128.43
N ASP A 389 93.02 -15.82 127.75
CA ASP A 389 94.30 -16.29 128.32
C ASP A 389 94.87 -15.31 129.38
N ARG A 390 94.50 -14.03 129.30
CA ARG A 390 94.86 -13.00 130.30
C ARG A 390 94.07 -13.13 131.61
N GLY A 391 92.84 -13.64 131.56
CA GLY A 391 91.96 -13.79 132.73
C GLY A 391 92.44 -14.87 133.72
N THR A 392 93.13 -15.90 133.24
CA THR A 392 93.58 -17.04 134.06
C THR A 392 94.92 -16.84 134.76
N ALA A 393 95.67 -15.77 134.44
CA ALA A 393 96.98 -15.49 135.05
C ALA A 393 96.91 -14.54 136.27
N ILE A 394 95.86 -13.73 136.42
CA ILE A 394 95.78 -12.72 137.48
C ILE A 394 95.22 -13.27 138.81
N MET A 395 94.47 -14.38 138.78
CA MET A 395 93.98 -15.05 140.00
C MET A 395 95.06 -15.79 140.82
N LYS A 396 96.31 -15.85 140.34
CA LYS A 396 97.45 -16.49 141.03
C LYS A 396 98.56 -15.51 141.48
N ALA A 397 98.35 -14.20 141.31
CA ALA A 397 99.25 -13.14 141.79
C ALA A 397 98.56 -12.30 142.88
N GLU A 398 97.85 -12.96 143.78
CA GLU A 398 98.30 -12.97 145.17
C GLU A 398 97.57 -11.87 145.95
N ALA A 399 96.84 -12.18 147.02
CA ALA A 399 97.29 -13.01 148.14
C ALA A 399 98.64 -12.55 148.76
N SER A 400 99.16 -11.41 148.30
CA SER A 400 100.23 -10.58 148.86
C SER A 400 99.78 -9.12 148.62
N GLU A 401 98.95 -8.52 149.45
CA GLU A 401 99.36 -7.76 150.65
C GLU A 401 98.23 -6.73 150.80
N ALA A 402 97.31 -6.81 151.75
CA ALA A 402 97.51 -6.44 153.14
C ALA A 402 98.21 -5.08 153.41
N GLU A 403 98.64 -4.33 152.39
CA GLU A 403 99.40 -3.08 152.55
C GLU A 403 98.97 -1.94 151.60
N LYS A 404 97.68 -1.78 151.29
CA LYS A 404 97.21 -0.45 150.82
C LYS A 404 95.71 -0.17 151.00
N ASN A 405 95.23 -0.34 152.23
CA ASN A 405 94.14 0.47 152.81
C ASN A 405 94.54 1.97 152.89
N ARG A 406 95.07 2.54 151.82
CA ARG A 406 95.66 3.89 151.83
C ARG A 406 95.38 4.74 150.61
N LEU A 407 94.59 4.26 149.64
CA LEU A 407 94.20 5.06 148.47
C LEU A 407 92.71 4.90 148.11
N GLN A 408 91.89 4.81 149.14
CA GLN A 408 90.45 5.09 149.09
C GLN A 408 90.18 6.61 149.25
N GLU A 409 91.20 7.47 149.05
CA GLU A 409 91.13 8.93 149.22
C GLU A 409 91.64 9.74 148.01
N GLU A 410 92.20 9.13 146.95
CA GLU A 410 92.67 9.89 145.79
C GLU A 410 91.77 9.72 144.57
N ILE A 411 90.97 10.74 144.27
CA ILE A 411 90.35 10.99 142.96
C ILE A 411 88.85 10.62 142.88
N GLN A 412 88.16 11.06 143.92
CA GLN A 412 86.93 11.87 143.84
C GLN A 412 87.15 13.21 143.07
N SER A 413 88.25 13.36 142.32
CA SER A 413 88.78 14.60 141.76
C SER A 413 88.95 14.56 140.24
N MET A 414 88.28 13.64 139.56
CA MET A 414 87.99 13.78 138.13
C MET A 414 86.48 13.63 137.85
N GLY A 415 85.67 14.20 138.76
CA GLY A 415 84.51 14.93 138.29
C GLY A 415 84.98 16.12 137.43
N GLU A 416 84.04 16.76 136.75
CA GLU A 416 84.28 18.12 136.22
C GLU A 416 85.25 18.20 135.03
N ARG A 417 85.04 17.30 134.07
CA ARG A 417 85.06 17.71 132.67
C ARG A 417 83.65 17.49 132.12
N ILE A 418 82.67 18.24 132.63
CA ILE A 418 82.29 19.52 132.02
C ILE A 418 82.11 19.27 130.51
N SER A 419 80.87 19.01 130.09
CA SER A 419 79.92 20.12 129.88
C SER A 419 80.55 21.16 128.95
N GLU A 420 80.84 20.78 127.72
CA GLU A 420 81.19 21.64 126.58
C GLU A 420 81.55 20.66 125.46
N LEU A 421 80.73 20.35 124.46
CA LEU A 421 79.98 21.24 123.59
C LEU A 421 78.89 20.40 122.90
N ALA A 422 77.62 20.63 123.25
CA ALA A 422 76.48 20.15 122.46
C ALA A 422 75.53 21.30 122.13
N GLU A 423 76.12 22.45 121.80
CA GLU A 423 75.54 23.41 120.86
C GLU A 423 76.43 23.46 119.63
N GLU A 424 76.00 22.75 118.60
CA GLU A 424 76.03 23.13 117.18
C GLU A 424 75.11 22.09 116.50
N SER A 425 73.85 22.41 116.18
CA SER A 425 73.47 23.11 114.94
C SER A 425 74.19 22.51 113.71
N LYS A 426 73.59 22.13 112.59
CA LYS A 426 72.30 22.49 111.95
C LYS A 426 72.35 21.87 110.53
N GLY A 427 71.18 21.52 109.98
CA GLY A 427 70.99 21.25 108.54
C GLY A 427 70.85 19.75 108.24
N TYR A 428 69.80 19.24 107.59
CA TYR A 428 68.93 19.86 106.61
C TYR A 428 67.54 19.24 106.67
N ALA A 429 66.54 20.07 106.95
CA ALA A 429 65.13 19.79 106.71
C ALA A 429 64.73 20.50 105.40
N GLN A 430 64.88 19.82 104.27
CA GLN A 430 64.21 20.13 103.00
C GLN A 430 63.98 18.82 102.21
N LEU A 431 62.93 18.09 102.59
CA LEU A 431 62.31 17.02 101.81
C LEU A 431 60.86 17.45 101.53
N ALA A 432 60.72 18.49 100.69
CA ALA A 432 59.41 19.04 100.33
C ALA A 432 59.32 19.57 98.88
N GLU A 433 60.34 19.41 98.04
CA GLU A 433 60.33 19.89 96.64
C GLU A 433 60.65 18.80 95.61
N ALA A 434 60.39 17.53 95.94
CA ALA A 434 60.50 16.41 94.99
C ALA A 434 59.20 15.58 94.84
N SER A 435 58.03 16.14 95.24
CA SER A 435 56.73 15.45 95.10
C SER A 435 55.76 16.07 94.07
N GLU A 436 56.15 17.15 93.39
CA GLU A 436 55.29 17.84 92.40
C GLU A 436 55.57 17.45 90.94
N VAL A 437 56.75 16.88 90.64
CA VAL A 437 57.11 16.42 89.29
C VAL A 437 56.55 15.04 88.98
N GLU A 438 56.36 14.19 90.00
CA GLU A 438 55.85 12.82 89.83
C GLU A 438 54.30 12.76 89.82
N LYS A 439 53.63 13.74 90.45
CA LYS A 439 52.16 13.90 90.40
C LYS A 439 51.67 14.32 89.00
N ASN A 440 52.34 15.26 88.35
CA ASN A 440 51.98 15.71 86.99
C ASN A 440 52.32 14.69 85.90
N ARG A 441 53.32 13.82 86.14
CA ARG A 441 53.68 12.72 85.23
C ARG A 441 52.65 11.59 85.28
N LEU A 442 52.23 11.18 86.48
CA LEU A 442 51.18 10.17 86.67
C LEU A 442 49.79 10.67 86.23
N GLN A 443 49.51 11.97 86.30
CA GLN A 443 48.23 12.55 85.87
C GLN A 443 48.09 12.62 84.33
N ASN A 444 49.20 12.75 83.59
CA ASN A 444 49.22 12.68 82.12
C ASN A 444 49.22 11.23 81.60
N GLU A 445 49.80 10.29 82.34
CA GLU A 445 49.72 8.86 82.01
C GLU A 445 48.30 8.31 82.22
N ILE A 446 47.59 8.74 83.27
CA ILE A 446 46.18 8.41 83.49
C ILE A 446 45.28 8.99 82.39
N GLN A 447 45.51 10.22 81.91
CA GLN A 447 44.73 10.79 80.81
C GLN A 447 44.95 10.03 79.48
N SER A 448 46.19 9.60 79.20
CA SER A 448 46.49 8.78 78.01
C SER A 448 45.88 7.37 78.07
N LEU A 449 45.68 6.84 79.28
CA LEU A 449 45.01 5.55 79.49
C LEU A 449 43.47 5.70 79.42
N VAL A 450 42.90 6.84 79.83
CA VAL A 450 41.46 7.13 79.68
C VAL A 450 41.06 7.33 78.22
N ASP A 451 41.87 8.04 77.43
CA ASP A 451 41.60 8.24 75.99
C ASP A 451 41.80 6.94 75.18
N ARG A 452 42.66 6.03 75.66
CA ARG A 452 42.86 4.69 75.09
C ARG A 452 41.76 3.68 75.47
N ILE A 453 41.14 3.86 76.65
CA ILE A 453 39.93 3.11 77.05
C ILE A 453 38.71 3.58 76.24
N GLN A 454 38.58 4.88 75.94
CA GLN A 454 37.51 5.40 75.08
C GLN A 454 37.62 4.93 73.61
N GLY A 455 38.84 4.77 73.09
CA GLY A 455 39.04 4.14 71.76
C GLY A 455 38.70 2.64 71.73
N MET A 456 38.97 1.91 72.82
CA MET A 456 38.58 0.50 72.94
C MET A 456 37.07 0.32 73.18
N GLU A 457 36.37 1.29 73.76
CA GLU A 457 34.89 1.30 73.87
C GLU A 457 34.19 1.58 72.51
N GLU A 458 34.81 2.34 71.60
CA GLU A 458 34.31 2.52 70.23
C GLU A 458 34.59 1.30 69.33
N GLU A 459 35.72 0.61 69.53
CA GLU A 459 35.97 -0.70 68.89
C GLU A 459 35.01 -1.78 69.42
N ALA A 460 34.66 -1.78 70.71
CA ALA A 460 33.65 -2.68 71.29
C ALA A 460 32.25 -2.49 70.68
N LYS A 461 31.85 -1.24 70.36
CA LYS A 461 30.59 -0.94 69.65
C LYS A 461 30.57 -1.44 68.20
N ASN A 462 31.73 -1.52 67.56
CA ASN A 462 31.84 -2.04 66.18
C ASN A 462 31.82 -3.57 66.16
N TYR A 463 32.30 -4.22 67.22
CA TYR A 463 32.09 -5.65 67.45
C TYR A 463 30.64 -5.97 67.84
N ASP A 464 29.90 -5.11 68.54
CA ASP A 464 28.47 -5.33 68.82
C ASP A 464 27.59 -5.30 67.55
N GLN A 465 27.90 -4.48 66.54
CA GLN A 465 27.19 -4.50 65.24
C GLN A 465 27.55 -5.73 64.38
N LEU A 466 28.77 -6.28 64.55
CA LEU A 466 29.18 -7.56 63.96
C LEU A 466 28.56 -8.76 64.70
N VAL A 467 28.32 -8.64 66.01
CA VAL A 467 27.60 -9.62 66.82
C VAL A 467 26.11 -9.59 66.48
N GLU A 468 25.46 -8.44 66.26
CA GLU A 468 24.05 -8.40 65.83
C GLU A 468 23.84 -8.98 64.41
N SER A 469 24.76 -8.74 63.47
CA SER A 469 24.71 -9.36 62.14
C SER A 469 25.06 -10.85 62.18
N GLY A 470 26.02 -11.25 63.03
CA GLY A 470 26.33 -12.64 63.33
C GLY A 470 25.24 -13.36 64.13
N GLU A 471 24.44 -12.66 64.94
CA GLU A 471 23.27 -13.16 65.65
C GLU A 471 22.09 -13.34 64.70
N ALA A 472 21.92 -12.47 63.69
CA ALA A 472 20.94 -12.67 62.62
C ALA A 472 21.29 -13.87 61.72
N GLU A 473 22.58 -14.07 61.42
CA GLU A 473 23.07 -15.25 60.69
C GLU A 473 23.02 -16.52 61.57
N ASN A 474 23.30 -16.40 62.88
CA ASN A 474 23.10 -17.47 63.86
C ASN A 474 21.62 -17.77 64.13
N GLU A 475 20.69 -16.84 63.96
CA GLU A 475 19.25 -17.07 64.05
C GLU A 475 18.77 -17.85 62.82
N GLN A 476 19.29 -17.53 61.62
CA GLN A 476 19.05 -18.33 60.41
C GLN A 476 19.71 -19.71 60.49
N LEU A 477 20.93 -19.81 61.05
CA LEU A 477 21.58 -21.08 61.33
C LEU A 477 20.87 -21.82 62.47
N ARG A 478 20.32 -21.18 63.49
CA ARG A 478 19.48 -21.80 64.54
C ARG A 478 18.17 -22.32 63.97
N LYS A 479 17.57 -21.66 62.98
CA LYS A 479 16.39 -22.19 62.26
C LYS A 479 16.75 -23.35 61.32
N LYS A 480 17.95 -23.37 60.74
CA LYS A 480 18.48 -24.53 60.00
C LYS A 480 18.91 -25.67 60.93
N VAL A 481 19.53 -25.36 62.07
CA VAL A 481 19.91 -26.27 63.14
C VAL A 481 18.65 -26.82 63.80
N HIS A 482 17.57 -26.05 63.98
CA HIS A 482 16.29 -26.55 64.46
C HIS A 482 15.65 -27.53 63.45
N ASN A 483 15.68 -27.23 62.15
CA ASN A 483 15.27 -28.18 61.11
C ASN A 483 16.19 -29.42 61.03
N LEU A 484 17.47 -29.27 61.34
CA LEU A 484 18.43 -30.38 61.42
C LEU A 484 18.33 -31.12 62.76
N GLU A 485 17.89 -30.48 63.85
CA GLU A 485 17.64 -31.03 65.18
C GLU A 485 16.33 -31.81 65.18
N ASP A 486 15.30 -31.36 64.47
CA ASP A 486 14.08 -32.15 64.22
C ASP A 486 14.41 -33.38 63.37
N ARG A 487 15.37 -33.25 62.44
CA ARG A 487 15.86 -34.36 61.61
C ARG A 487 16.86 -35.27 62.34
N ILE A 488 17.64 -34.72 63.28
CA ILE A 488 18.49 -35.46 64.22
C ILE A 488 17.63 -36.11 65.30
N ARG A 489 16.49 -35.55 65.70
CA ARG A 489 15.54 -36.20 66.61
C ARG A 489 14.93 -37.44 65.96
N ILE A 490 14.59 -37.35 64.67
CA ILE A 490 14.16 -38.52 63.87
C ILE A 490 15.30 -39.54 63.74
N LEU A 491 16.55 -39.10 63.49
CA LEU A 491 17.72 -40.00 63.46
C LEU A 491 18.17 -40.48 64.86
N GLN A 492 17.78 -39.81 65.95
CA GLN A 492 18.06 -40.18 67.33
C GLN A 492 17.05 -41.20 67.83
N GLU A 493 15.78 -41.12 67.40
CA GLU A 493 14.82 -42.21 67.55
C GLU A 493 15.32 -43.46 66.79
N GLU A 494 15.85 -43.30 65.58
CA GLU A 494 16.47 -44.42 64.84
C GLU A 494 17.78 -44.94 65.49
N SER A 495 18.57 -44.12 66.20
CA SER A 495 19.77 -44.60 66.92
C SER A 495 19.49 -45.13 68.34
N GLN A 496 18.37 -44.75 68.97
CA GLN A 496 17.89 -45.39 70.20
C GLN A 496 17.48 -46.85 69.96
N ASP A 497 17.02 -47.18 68.75
CA ASP A 497 16.76 -48.55 68.33
C ASP A 497 18.06 -49.38 68.16
N TYR A 498 19.20 -48.74 67.87
CA TYR A 498 20.52 -49.41 67.84
C TYR A 498 21.25 -49.41 69.21
N ALA A 499 20.88 -48.53 70.15
CA ALA A 499 21.44 -48.50 71.50
C ALA A 499 20.94 -49.65 72.40
N LEU A 500 19.70 -50.13 72.18
CA LEU A 500 19.17 -51.34 72.81
C LEU A 500 19.92 -52.62 72.37
N LEU A 501 20.67 -52.57 71.27
CA LEU A 501 21.51 -53.67 70.77
C LEU A 501 22.95 -53.65 71.31
N ALA A 502 23.37 -52.54 71.95
CA ALA A 502 24.70 -52.38 72.52
C ALA A 502 24.76 -52.74 74.02
N GLU A 503 23.68 -52.48 74.78
CA GLU A 503 23.56 -52.92 76.19
C GLU A 503 23.55 -54.45 76.34
N THR A 504 23.16 -55.20 75.30
CA THR A 504 23.26 -56.67 75.26
C THR A 504 24.69 -57.18 75.09
N SER A 505 25.61 -56.36 74.57
CA SER A 505 27.03 -56.75 74.35
C SER A 505 27.95 -56.44 75.55
N GLU A 506 27.59 -55.47 76.40
CA GLU A 506 28.33 -55.17 77.64
C GLU A 506 27.98 -56.13 78.80
N ALA A 507 26.84 -56.84 78.72
CA ALA A 507 26.48 -57.91 79.64
C ALA A 507 27.35 -59.17 79.47
N GLU A 508 27.85 -59.45 78.25
CA GLU A 508 28.71 -60.60 77.96
C GLU A 508 30.18 -60.39 78.41
N LYS A 509 30.62 -59.13 78.52
CA LYS A 509 31.97 -58.78 79.01
C LYS A 509 32.12 -58.95 80.53
N ASN A 510 31.06 -58.69 81.29
CA ASN A 510 31.05 -58.85 82.75
C ASN A 510 30.85 -60.31 83.19
N HIS A 511 30.31 -61.18 82.32
CA HIS A 511 30.13 -62.61 82.60
C HIS A 511 31.45 -63.40 82.52
N LEU A 512 32.36 -63.04 81.61
CA LEU A 512 33.68 -63.66 81.46
C LEU A 512 34.72 -63.23 82.52
N GLN A 513 34.44 -62.21 83.33
CA GLN A 513 35.30 -61.76 84.43
C GLN A 513 35.02 -62.48 85.77
N VAL A 514 33.86 -63.16 85.90
CA VAL A 514 33.47 -63.96 87.08
C VAL A 514 33.90 -65.43 86.95
N GLU A 515 34.06 -65.96 85.74
CA GLU A 515 34.56 -67.32 85.51
C GLU A 515 36.05 -67.50 85.84
N VAL A 516 36.87 -66.44 85.75
CA VAL A 516 38.30 -66.51 86.11
C VAL A 516 38.51 -66.57 87.62
N GLN A 517 37.66 -65.93 88.44
CA GLN A 517 37.73 -66.00 89.90
C GLN A 517 37.22 -67.33 90.48
N ASN A 518 36.23 -67.97 89.85
CA ASN A 518 35.67 -69.25 90.31
C ASN A 518 36.53 -70.49 89.99
N LEU A 519 37.53 -70.36 89.11
CA LEU A 519 38.50 -71.42 88.81
C LEU A 519 39.68 -71.46 89.80
N GLU A 520 39.93 -70.38 90.55
CA GLU A 520 41.00 -70.29 91.57
C GLU A 520 40.58 -70.87 92.94
N GLU A 521 39.28 -70.95 93.26
CA GLU A 521 38.78 -71.56 94.51
C GLU A 521 38.47 -73.07 94.38
N ARG A 522 38.21 -73.56 93.16
CA ARG A 522 37.78 -74.94 92.92
C ARG A 522 38.94 -75.96 92.82
N ILE A 523 40.19 -75.49 92.79
CA ILE A 523 41.40 -76.32 92.94
C ILE A 523 41.66 -76.71 94.41
N ARG A 524 41.02 -76.01 95.37
CA ARG A 524 41.27 -76.21 96.81
C ARG A 524 40.35 -77.23 97.49
N GLY A 525 39.20 -77.55 96.88
CA GLY A 525 38.10 -78.28 97.55
C GLY A 525 37.86 -79.72 97.10
N LEU A 526 38.66 -80.28 96.19
CA LEU A 526 38.51 -81.66 95.73
C LEU A 526 39.60 -82.58 96.28
N LYS A 527 39.27 -83.22 97.40
CA LYS A 527 39.66 -84.60 97.74
C LYS A 527 40.94 -84.73 98.56
N GLU A 528 40.97 -84.12 99.74
CA GLU A 528 40.61 -84.86 100.96
C GLU A 528 39.38 -85.79 100.79
N GLU A 529 39.69 -87.09 100.82
CA GLU A 529 38.78 -88.18 101.21
C GLU A 529 37.96 -88.90 100.13
N THR A 530 38.65 -89.71 99.33
CA THR A 530 38.23 -91.11 99.12
C THR A 530 38.50 -91.91 100.41
N GLY A 531 37.46 -92.14 101.21
CA GLY A 531 37.46 -93.04 102.36
C GLY A 531 37.14 -94.49 101.96
N VAL A 532 37.90 -95.41 102.54
CA VAL A 532 37.98 -96.85 102.24
C VAL A 532 36.68 -97.61 102.56
N HIS A 533 36.29 -98.51 101.64
CA HIS A 533 35.72 -99.83 101.90
C HIS A 533 35.45 -100.24 103.37
N ALA A 534 34.20 -100.13 103.81
CA ALA A 534 33.58 -101.14 104.68
C ALA A 534 32.81 -102.12 103.78
N GLN A 535 33.58 -102.96 103.08
CA GLN A 535 33.15 -103.92 102.05
C GLN A 535 32.04 -104.88 102.53
N LEU A 536 30.91 -104.89 101.81
CA LEU A 536 30.10 -106.08 101.42
C LEU A 536 28.66 -105.74 100.96
N VAL A 537 28.34 -104.47 100.68
CA VAL A 537 27.10 -104.05 99.97
C VAL A 537 27.34 -103.77 98.47
N GLU A 538 28.61 -103.63 98.05
CA GLU A 538 29.06 -103.20 96.72
C GLU A 538 28.77 -104.15 95.53
N ALA A 539 28.35 -105.40 95.76
CA ALA A 539 28.17 -106.36 94.66
C ALA A 539 26.82 -106.24 93.93
N SER A 540 25.76 -105.72 94.58
CA SER A 540 24.40 -105.71 94.01
C SER A 540 23.99 -104.36 93.38
N GLU A 541 24.66 -103.27 93.76
CA GLU A 541 24.44 -101.94 93.15
C GLU A 541 25.24 -101.74 91.86
N ALA A 542 26.29 -102.54 91.61
CA ALA A 542 27.19 -102.41 90.46
C ALA A 542 26.54 -102.73 89.09
N GLU A 543 25.54 -103.63 89.04
CA GLU A 543 24.82 -103.92 87.79
C GLU A 543 23.75 -102.88 87.44
N LYS A 544 23.11 -102.26 88.43
CA LYS A 544 22.19 -101.12 88.21
C LYS A 544 22.95 -99.85 87.81
N LYS A 545 24.15 -99.64 88.37
CA LYS A 545 25.03 -98.51 88.02
C LYS A 545 25.54 -98.59 86.58
N ARG A 546 25.94 -99.77 86.09
CA ARG A 546 26.39 -99.94 84.69
C ARG A 546 25.32 -99.63 83.65
N LEU A 547 24.05 -99.97 83.92
CA LEU A 547 22.95 -99.64 83.02
C LEU A 547 22.53 -98.17 83.14
N SER A 548 22.59 -97.56 84.34
CA SER A 548 22.35 -96.12 84.47
C SER A 548 23.45 -95.29 83.82
N GLU A 549 24.73 -95.65 83.99
CA GLU A 549 25.88 -94.98 83.35
C GLU A 549 25.81 -95.05 81.81
N LYS A 550 25.27 -96.14 81.23
CA LYS A 550 25.10 -96.23 79.78
C LYS A 550 23.92 -95.42 79.26
N ILE A 551 22.81 -95.38 79.99
CA ILE A 551 21.66 -94.49 79.70
C ILE A 551 22.07 -93.03 79.85
N GLU A 552 22.89 -92.69 80.83
CA GLU A 552 23.44 -91.36 81.07
C GLU A 552 24.41 -90.96 79.95
N SER A 553 25.33 -91.84 79.53
CA SER A 553 26.23 -91.56 78.40
C SER A 553 25.52 -91.41 77.04
N LEU A 554 24.39 -92.09 76.84
CA LEU A 554 23.54 -91.92 75.65
C LEU A 554 22.66 -90.67 75.79
N GLY A 555 22.22 -90.34 77.00
CA GLY A 555 21.53 -89.09 77.32
C GLY A 555 22.42 -87.86 77.05
N GLU A 556 23.69 -87.91 77.46
CA GLU A 556 24.69 -86.86 77.20
C GLU A 556 24.98 -86.70 75.70
N LYS A 557 25.06 -87.81 74.94
CA LYS A 557 25.23 -87.74 73.48
C LYS A 557 23.98 -87.21 72.77
N ILE A 558 22.79 -87.60 73.23
CA ILE A 558 21.54 -87.07 72.70
C ILE A 558 21.41 -85.58 73.04
N GLN A 559 21.81 -85.14 74.23
CA GLN A 559 21.86 -83.73 74.60
C GLN A 559 22.83 -82.94 73.73
N LYS A 560 24.07 -83.44 73.53
CA LYS A 560 25.03 -82.78 72.62
C LYS A 560 24.52 -82.69 71.18
N LEU A 561 23.89 -83.76 70.66
CA LEU A 561 23.29 -83.73 69.33
C LEU A 561 22.03 -82.83 69.26
N GLN A 562 21.29 -82.69 70.36
CA GLN A 562 20.18 -81.76 70.47
C GLN A 562 20.65 -80.31 70.57
N GLU A 563 21.76 -80.04 71.26
CA GLU A 563 22.41 -78.74 71.33
C GLU A 563 23.01 -78.36 69.98
N GLU A 564 23.76 -79.25 69.33
CA GLU A 564 24.25 -79.04 67.96
C GLU A 564 23.09 -78.83 66.97
N SER A 565 22.03 -79.64 67.04
CA SER A 565 20.84 -79.45 66.20
C SER A 565 20.11 -78.13 66.50
N ARG A 566 20.18 -77.62 67.73
CA ARG A 566 19.58 -76.34 68.13
C ARG A 566 20.42 -75.16 67.67
N GLU A 567 21.75 -75.28 67.73
CA GLU A 567 22.68 -74.32 67.15
C GLU A 567 22.52 -74.24 65.63
N TYR A 568 22.42 -75.38 64.94
CA TYR A 568 22.13 -75.40 63.50
C TYR A 568 20.75 -74.82 63.18
N ALA A 569 19.72 -75.08 64.00
CA ALA A 569 18.41 -74.47 63.83
C ALA A 569 18.45 -72.94 64.00
N GLN A 570 19.19 -72.44 64.99
CA GLN A 570 19.37 -71.00 65.21
C GLN A 570 20.18 -70.33 64.09
N LEU A 571 21.19 -71.00 63.54
CA LEU A 571 21.94 -70.52 62.38
C LEU A 571 21.08 -70.50 61.11
N VAL A 572 20.21 -71.50 60.92
CA VAL A 572 19.27 -71.53 59.80
C VAL A 572 18.25 -70.40 59.95
N GLU A 573 17.65 -70.22 61.13
CA GLU A 573 16.72 -69.11 61.41
C GLU A 573 17.38 -67.74 61.21
N ALA A 574 18.64 -67.56 61.64
CA ALA A 574 19.39 -66.33 61.40
C ALA A 574 19.65 -66.09 59.90
N SER A 575 20.02 -67.13 59.15
CA SER A 575 20.23 -67.04 57.70
C SER A 575 18.93 -66.81 56.92
N GLU A 576 17.80 -67.35 57.42
CA GLU A 576 16.47 -67.11 56.87
C GLU A 576 16.00 -65.68 57.15
N ALA A 577 16.28 -65.15 58.35
CA ALA A 577 16.01 -63.76 58.69
C ALA A 577 16.84 -62.77 57.87
N GLU A 578 18.14 -63.03 57.67
CA GLU A 578 18.99 -62.23 56.77
C GLU A 578 18.50 -62.29 55.32
N LYS A 579 18.07 -63.46 54.86
CA LYS A 579 17.49 -63.62 53.54
C LYS A 579 16.18 -62.84 53.40
N GLU A 580 15.32 -62.87 54.40
CA GLU A 580 14.08 -62.06 54.42
C GLU A 580 14.39 -60.57 54.41
N GLN A 581 15.36 -60.09 55.18
CA GLN A 581 15.80 -58.69 55.16
C GLN A 581 16.31 -58.28 53.77
N LEU A 582 17.22 -59.07 53.17
CA LEU A 582 17.68 -58.83 51.80
C LEU A 582 16.55 -58.88 50.79
N GLN A 583 15.54 -59.74 51.00
CA GLN A 583 14.39 -59.83 50.12
C GLN A 583 13.47 -58.60 50.25
N THR A 584 13.32 -58.03 51.45
CA THR A 584 12.62 -56.74 51.64
C THR A 584 13.39 -55.57 51.03
N GLU A 585 14.72 -55.59 51.08
CA GLU A 585 15.56 -54.56 50.49
C GLU A 585 15.58 -54.65 48.96
N ILE A 586 15.60 -55.85 48.39
CA ILE A 586 15.40 -56.06 46.95
C ILE A 586 14.02 -55.57 46.52
N GLN A 587 12.97 -55.83 47.30
CA GLN A 587 11.63 -55.34 47.01
C GLN A 587 11.55 -53.80 47.04
N SER A 588 12.18 -53.15 48.02
CA SER A 588 12.19 -51.69 48.10
C SER A 588 13.00 -51.05 46.97
N LEU A 589 14.11 -51.67 46.56
CA LEU A 589 14.89 -51.26 45.40
C LEU A 589 14.14 -51.49 44.07
N ASP A 590 13.42 -52.60 43.93
CA ASP A 590 12.58 -52.86 42.76
C ASP A 590 11.40 -51.87 42.66
N GLU A 591 10.79 -51.51 43.80
CA GLU A 591 9.78 -50.46 43.89
C GLU A 591 10.38 -49.13 43.44
N ARG A 592 11.58 -48.78 43.92
CA ARG A 592 12.28 -47.55 43.54
C ARG A 592 12.67 -47.53 42.05
N ILE A 593 13.09 -48.66 41.49
CA ILE A 593 13.38 -48.79 40.06
C ILE A 593 12.09 -48.64 39.24
N ARG A 594 10.95 -49.15 39.75
CA ARG A 594 9.64 -49.00 39.10
C ARG A 594 9.22 -47.53 39.07
N GLU A 595 9.33 -46.81 40.20
CA GLU A 595 9.07 -45.37 40.28
C GLU A 595 9.93 -44.58 39.30
N LEU A 596 11.25 -44.83 39.26
CA LEU A 596 12.16 -44.13 38.35
C LEU A 596 11.86 -44.44 36.87
N ARG A 597 11.37 -45.64 36.56
CA ARG A 597 10.92 -45.99 35.20
C ARG A 597 9.61 -45.29 34.84
N GLU A 598 8.68 -45.16 35.78
CA GLU A 598 7.44 -44.40 35.58
C GLU A 598 7.73 -42.90 35.39
N GLU A 599 8.63 -42.32 36.20
CA GLU A 599 9.11 -40.95 36.03
C GLU A 599 9.79 -40.77 34.67
N SER A 600 10.72 -41.66 34.29
CA SER A 600 11.33 -41.67 32.97
C SER A 600 10.32 -41.83 31.83
N GLY A 601 9.26 -42.60 32.04
CA GLY A 601 8.15 -42.75 31.10
C GLY A 601 7.34 -41.46 30.96
N GLY A 602 7.09 -40.76 32.07
CA GLY A 602 6.46 -39.45 32.09
C GLY A 602 7.29 -38.39 31.35
N TYR A 603 8.61 -38.38 31.55
CA TYR A 603 9.51 -37.49 30.80
C TYR A 603 9.53 -37.80 29.30
N ALA A 604 9.47 -39.08 28.91
CA ALA A 604 9.38 -39.47 27.49
C ALA A 604 8.06 -39.01 26.85
N GLN A 605 6.93 -39.15 27.53
CA GLN A 605 5.64 -38.66 27.06
C GLN A 605 5.60 -37.12 26.94
N LEU A 606 6.22 -36.41 27.89
CA LEU A 606 6.37 -34.95 27.82
C LEU A 606 7.24 -34.51 26.64
N ALA A 607 8.32 -35.26 26.35
CA ALA A 607 9.17 -35.00 25.19
C ALA A 607 8.41 -35.23 23.87
N GLU A 608 7.69 -36.34 23.74
CA GLU A 608 6.84 -36.64 22.58
C GLU A 608 5.73 -35.59 22.40
N ALA A 609 5.10 -35.13 23.49
CA ALA A 609 4.10 -34.07 23.45
C ALA A 609 4.69 -32.73 22.98
N SER A 610 5.88 -32.36 23.46
CA SER A 610 6.59 -31.16 23.01
C SER A 610 7.01 -31.25 21.53
N GLU A 611 7.41 -32.43 21.07
CA GLU A 611 7.81 -32.67 19.68
C GLU A 611 6.61 -32.67 18.72
N ALA A 612 5.47 -33.19 19.17
CA ALA A 612 4.19 -33.06 18.46
C ALA A 612 3.71 -31.60 18.39
N GLU A 613 3.89 -30.83 19.46
CA GLU A 613 3.54 -29.40 19.48
C GLU A 613 4.45 -28.56 18.59
N LYS A 614 5.77 -28.84 18.57
CA LYS A 614 6.71 -28.26 17.61
C LYS A 614 6.33 -28.59 16.17
N SER A 615 5.92 -29.83 15.90
CA SER A 615 5.49 -30.25 14.57
C SER A 615 4.23 -29.50 14.13
N ARG A 616 3.23 -29.36 15.01
CA ARG A 616 2.04 -28.54 14.76
C ARG A 616 2.37 -27.06 14.53
N LEU A 617 3.27 -26.49 15.33
CA LEU A 617 3.71 -25.11 15.15
C LEU A 617 4.43 -24.93 13.80
N ASN A 618 5.27 -25.89 13.39
CA ASN A 618 5.93 -25.86 12.09
C ASN A 618 4.92 -25.98 10.93
N GLU A 619 3.92 -26.85 11.04
CA GLU A 619 2.84 -26.96 10.05
C GLU A 619 2.04 -25.65 9.97
N MET A 620 1.75 -25.02 11.12
CA MET A 620 1.06 -23.74 11.16
C MET A 620 1.90 -22.63 10.52
N VAL A 621 3.21 -22.58 10.81
CA VAL A 621 4.16 -21.66 10.18
C VAL A 621 4.23 -21.88 8.67
N GLN A 622 4.25 -23.14 8.20
CA GLN A 622 4.18 -23.44 6.75
C GLN A 622 2.86 -22.95 6.14
N SER A 623 1.71 -23.23 6.78
CA SER A 623 0.41 -22.78 6.27
C SER A 623 0.30 -21.25 6.21
N LEU A 624 0.89 -20.55 7.18
CA LEU A 624 0.96 -19.10 7.20
C LEU A 624 1.92 -18.57 6.13
N GLY A 625 3.05 -19.25 5.90
CA GLY A 625 3.98 -18.96 4.82
C GLY A 625 3.33 -19.08 3.44
N ASP A 626 2.59 -20.17 3.20
CA ASP A 626 1.84 -20.38 1.96
C ASP A 626 0.74 -19.32 1.80
N ARG A 627 0.06 -18.96 2.90
CA ARG A 627 -0.95 -17.90 2.88
C ARG A 627 -0.33 -16.54 2.55
N ILE A 628 0.82 -16.20 3.13
CA ILE A 628 1.56 -14.98 2.81
C ILE A 628 1.95 -14.97 1.34
N CYS A 629 2.48 -16.07 0.79
CA CYS A 629 2.81 -16.18 -0.63
C CYS A 629 1.59 -15.94 -1.52
N SER A 630 0.43 -16.53 -1.20
CA SER A 630 -0.81 -16.30 -1.94
C SER A 630 -1.27 -14.84 -1.89
N LEU A 631 -1.13 -14.18 -0.73
CA LEU A 631 -1.48 -12.77 -0.56
C LEU A 631 -0.51 -11.85 -1.30
N GLU A 632 0.78 -12.20 -1.38
CA GLU A 632 1.77 -11.49 -2.17
C GLU A 632 1.49 -11.59 -3.67
N GLU A 633 1.02 -12.76 -4.15
CA GLU A 633 0.57 -12.94 -5.53
C GLU A 633 -0.70 -12.14 -5.84
N GLU A 634 -1.69 -12.16 -4.94
CA GLU A 634 -2.88 -11.33 -5.05
C GLU A 634 -2.52 -9.83 -5.08
N ALA A 635 -1.61 -9.38 -4.20
CA ALA A 635 -1.13 -8.00 -4.17
C ALA A 635 -0.42 -7.58 -5.46
N LYS A 636 0.39 -8.48 -6.06
CA LYS A 636 0.99 -8.25 -7.39
C LYS A 636 -0.09 -8.14 -8.48
N GLY A 637 -1.14 -8.97 -8.42
CA GLY A 637 -2.27 -8.88 -9.33
C GLY A 637 -3.01 -7.54 -9.22
N TYR A 638 -3.25 -7.05 -7.99
CA TYR A 638 -3.85 -5.73 -7.79
C TYR A 638 -2.95 -4.58 -8.27
N ALA A 639 -1.62 -4.70 -8.11
CA ALA A 639 -0.68 -3.71 -8.62
C ALA A 639 -0.69 -3.65 -10.16
N GLN A 640 -0.71 -4.80 -10.84
CA GLN A 640 -0.84 -4.86 -12.30
C GLN A 640 -2.16 -4.26 -12.78
N LEU A 641 -3.27 -4.61 -12.13
CA LEU A 641 -4.58 -4.03 -12.45
C LEU A 641 -4.60 -2.51 -12.27
N ALA A 642 -3.97 -1.99 -11.21
CA ALA A 642 -3.86 -0.55 -10.98
C ALA A 642 -3.03 0.15 -12.08
N GLU A 643 -1.94 -0.48 -12.53
CA GLU A 643 -1.10 0.05 -13.62
C GLU A 643 -1.85 0.05 -14.96
N GLU A 644 -2.62 -1.00 -15.25
CA GLU A 644 -3.50 -1.07 -16.43
C GLU A 644 -4.59 0.02 -16.40
N GLN A 645 -5.21 0.26 -15.24
CA GLN A 645 -6.20 1.32 -15.06
C GLN A 645 -5.60 2.71 -15.24
N GLU A 646 -4.38 2.93 -14.75
CA GLU A 646 -3.70 4.20 -14.93
C GLU A 646 -3.28 4.44 -16.38
N GLN A 647 -2.85 3.39 -17.10
CA GLN A 647 -2.56 3.48 -18.52
C GLN A 647 -3.83 3.78 -19.33
N ALA A 648 -4.94 3.08 -19.05
CA ALA A 648 -6.23 3.34 -19.70
C ALA A 648 -6.71 4.77 -19.45
N ARG A 649 -6.49 5.32 -18.24
CA ARG A 649 -6.79 6.71 -17.93
C ARG A 649 -5.92 7.67 -18.75
N LYS A 650 -4.61 7.42 -18.87
CA LYS A 650 -3.70 8.25 -19.67
C LYS A 650 -4.09 8.23 -21.16
N ASP A 651 -4.45 7.07 -21.69
CA ASP A 651 -4.90 6.94 -23.08
C ASP A 651 -6.23 7.69 -23.31
N ALA A 652 -7.16 7.63 -22.35
CA ALA A 652 -8.41 8.39 -22.40
C ALA A 652 -8.17 9.91 -22.31
N GLU A 653 -7.26 10.37 -21.44
CA GLU A 653 -6.87 11.78 -21.34
C GLU A 653 -6.23 12.28 -22.66
N GLN A 654 -5.39 11.46 -23.30
CA GLN A 654 -4.82 11.78 -24.62
C GLN A 654 -5.88 11.86 -25.72
N GLN A 655 -6.85 10.92 -25.71
CA GLN A 655 -7.97 10.97 -26.64
C GLN A 655 -8.81 12.23 -26.42
N GLU A 656 -9.15 12.56 -25.18
CA GLU A 656 -9.90 13.79 -24.86
C GLU A 656 -9.14 15.03 -25.31
N GLN A 657 -7.82 15.10 -25.11
CA GLN A 657 -7.00 16.20 -25.61
C GLN A 657 -7.04 16.29 -27.14
N ALA A 658 -6.94 15.16 -27.85
CA ALA A 658 -7.07 15.12 -29.30
C ALA A 658 -8.45 15.64 -29.75
N TRP A 659 -9.53 15.17 -29.12
CA TRP A 659 -10.90 15.67 -29.38
C TRP A 659 -11.04 17.16 -29.09
N ARG A 660 -10.45 17.66 -27.99
CA ARG A 660 -10.43 19.10 -27.68
C ARG A 660 -9.71 19.91 -28.74
N THR A 661 -8.57 19.42 -29.25
CA THR A 661 -7.87 20.13 -30.34
C THR A 661 -8.66 20.12 -31.63
N GLN A 662 -9.31 19.01 -31.98
CA GLN A 662 -10.18 18.91 -33.16
C GLN A 662 -11.43 19.79 -33.03
N LEU A 663 -12.02 19.87 -31.84
CA LEU A 663 -13.14 20.76 -31.55
C LEU A 663 -12.71 22.22 -31.69
N ALA A 664 -11.56 22.59 -31.12
CA ALA A 664 -11.03 23.94 -31.23
C ALA A 664 -10.74 24.34 -32.69
N SER A 665 -10.18 23.45 -33.51
CA SER A 665 -9.99 23.72 -34.94
C SER A 665 -11.32 23.85 -35.68
N ALA A 666 -12.31 23.00 -35.37
CA ALA A 666 -13.64 23.09 -35.97
C ALA A 666 -14.38 24.37 -35.55
N GLU A 667 -14.24 24.81 -34.30
CA GLU A 667 -14.79 26.09 -33.82
C GLU A 667 -14.15 27.28 -34.53
N GLN A 668 -12.83 27.22 -34.78
CA GLN A 668 -12.13 28.24 -35.56
C GLN A 668 -12.60 28.28 -37.02
N GLU A 669 -12.81 27.12 -37.65
CA GLU A 669 -13.39 27.04 -38.99
C GLU A 669 -14.81 27.62 -39.01
N LEU A 670 -15.67 27.25 -38.05
CA LEU A 670 -17.02 27.81 -37.93
C LEU A 670 -17.00 29.33 -37.71
N ALA A 671 -16.04 29.86 -36.96
CA ALA A 671 -15.86 31.29 -36.79
C ALA A 671 -15.52 31.96 -38.14
N SER A 672 -14.61 31.37 -38.93
CA SER A 672 -14.29 31.87 -40.27
C SER A 672 -15.50 31.83 -41.22
N TRP A 673 -16.31 30.77 -41.15
CA TRP A 673 -17.54 30.68 -41.93
C TRP A 673 -18.57 31.73 -41.52
N ARG A 674 -18.69 32.02 -40.22
CA ARG A 674 -19.57 33.09 -39.71
C ARG A 674 -19.11 34.47 -40.15
N GLU A 675 -17.80 34.73 -40.20
CA GLU A 675 -17.27 35.98 -40.75
C GLU A 675 -17.59 36.11 -42.24
N ILE A 676 -17.38 35.04 -43.02
CA ILE A 676 -17.74 35.00 -44.44
C ILE A 676 -19.25 35.21 -44.64
N GLU A 677 -20.09 34.55 -43.84
CA GLU A 677 -21.54 34.73 -43.88
C GLU A 677 -21.94 36.17 -43.56
N ALA A 678 -21.34 36.78 -42.53
CA ALA A 678 -21.59 38.17 -42.18
C ALA A 678 -21.18 39.14 -43.30
N ASP A 679 -20.05 38.89 -43.97
CA ASP A 679 -19.61 39.69 -45.11
C ASP A 679 -20.52 39.51 -46.34
N LEU A 680 -20.98 38.29 -46.62
CA LEU A 680 -21.99 38.05 -47.66
C LEU A 680 -23.32 38.73 -47.34
N GLN A 681 -23.76 38.71 -46.08
CA GLN A 681 -24.96 39.43 -45.64
C GLN A 681 -24.80 40.95 -45.80
N ARG A 682 -23.61 41.50 -45.50
CA ARG A 682 -23.30 42.92 -45.77
C ARG A 682 -23.36 43.24 -47.26
N GLN A 683 -22.76 42.40 -48.10
CA GLN A 683 -22.80 42.56 -49.55
C GLN A 683 -24.25 42.48 -50.08
N LEU A 684 -25.04 41.54 -49.60
CA LEU A 684 -26.46 41.43 -49.97
C LEU A 684 -27.25 42.67 -49.56
N ASN A 685 -27.02 43.20 -48.35
CA ASN A 685 -27.66 44.43 -47.91
C ASN A 685 -27.25 45.63 -48.77
N THR A 686 -25.97 45.74 -49.15
CA THR A 686 -25.54 46.80 -50.07
C THR A 686 -26.19 46.68 -51.44
N TRP A 687 -26.28 45.46 -52.00
CA TRP A 687 -26.96 45.23 -53.27
C TRP A 687 -28.46 45.51 -53.19
N GLN A 688 -29.10 45.17 -52.07
CA GLN A 688 -30.51 45.50 -51.84
C GLN A 688 -30.71 47.02 -51.77
N GLN A 689 -29.82 47.75 -51.09
CA GLN A 689 -29.86 49.22 -51.07
C GLN A 689 -29.62 49.82 -52.45
N GLU A 690 -28.67 49.29 -53.23
CA GLU A 690 -28.42 49.72 -54.60
C GLU A 690 -29.61 49.42 -55.52
N CYS A 691 -30.26 48.26 -55.37
CA CYS A 691 -31.48 47.92 -56.09
C CYS A 691 -32.64 48.84 -55.71
N ALA A 692 -32.81 49.14 -54.41
CA ALA A 692 -33.83 50.08 -53.94
C ALA A 692 -33.59 51.49 -54.48
N ALA A 693 -32.36 51.99 -54.40
CA ALA A 693 -31.98 53.29 -54.94
C ALA A 693 -32.09 53.35 -56.47
N SER A 694 -31.82 52.24 -57.17
CA SER A 694 -32.05 52.14 -58.61
C SER A 694 -33.55 52.09 -58.94
N SER A 695 -34.36 51.44 -58.13
CA SER A 695 -35.82 51.40 -58.28
C SER A 695 -36.43 52.78 -58.08
N GLU A 696 -36.01 53.50 -57.04
CA GLU A 696 -36.44 54.89 -56.76
C GLU A 696 -36.06 55.81 -57.93
N LYS A 697 -34.86 55.70 -58.49
CA LYS A 697 -34.47 56.44 -59.70
C LYS A 697 -35.34 56.11 -60.92
N VAL A 698 -35.78 54.86 -61.06
CA VAL A 698 -36.68 54.45 -62.15
C VAL A 698 -38.08 55.02 -61.93
N GLU A 699 -38.57 55.03 -60.69
CA GLU A 699 -39.83 55.68 -60.32
C GLU A 699 -39.78 57.19 -60.60
N ASP A 700 -38.72 57.88 -60.16
CA ASP A 700 -38.51 59.31 -60.44
C ASP A 700 -38.50 59.60 -61.96
N LEU A 701 -37.81 58.77 -62.74
CA LEU A 701 -37.77 58.91 -64.20
C LEU A 701 -39.14 58.61 -64.83
N ASN A 702 -39.91 57.68 -64.27
CA ASN A 702 -41.24 57.38 -64.75
C ASN A 702 -42.23 58.50 -64.42
N GLU A 703 -42.15 59.10 -63.24
CA GLU A 703 -42.91 60.31 -62.89
C GLU A 703 -42.57 61.48 -63.81
N GLN A 704 -41.28 61.69 -64.11
CA GLN A 704 -40.85 62.69 -65.09
C GLN A 704 -41.39 62.39 -66.50
N TYR A 705 -41.39 61.12 -66.90
CA TYR A 705 -41.94 60.70 -68.18
C TYR A 705 -43.45 60.94 -68.24
N ASP A 706 -44.20 60.59 -67.20
CA ASP A 706 -45.64 60.80 -67.11
C ASP A 706 -45.99 62.30 -67.10
N ALA A 707 -45.21 63.12 -66.39
CA ALA A 707 -45.33 64.58 -66.44
C ALA A 707 -45.12 65.12 -67.85
N LEU A 708 -44.06 64.68 -68.55
CA LEU A 708 -43.81 65.05 -69.94
C LEU A 708 -44.91 64.56 -70.89
N GLN A 709 -45.48 63.38 -70.66
CA GLN A 709 -46.62 62.90 -71.44
C GLN A 709 -47.87 63.75 -71.20
N GLN A 710 -48.11 64.18 -69.96
CA GLN A 710 -49.21 65.09 -69.63
C GLN A 710 -49.00 66.46 -70.31
N GLU A 711 -47.81 67.03 -70.23
CA GLU A 711 -47.46 68.29 -70.92
C GLU A 711 -47.63 68.14 -72.43
N LYS A 712 -47.12 67.05 -73.03
CA LYS A 712 -47.32 66.76 -74.46
C LYS A 712 -48.80 66.64 -74.79
N GLY A 713 -49.59 66.00 -73.94
CA GLY A 713 -51.05 65.90 -74.05
C GLY A 713 -51.71 67.28 -74.04
N GLN A 714 -51.38 68.12 -73.06
CA GLN A 714 -51.85 69.50 -72.96
C GLN A 714 -51.47 70.32 -74.19
N MET A 715 -50.23 70.24 -74.66
CA MET A 715 -49.77 70.91 -75.88
C MET A 715 -50.50 70.40 -77.12
N SER A 716 -50.75 69.09 -77.23
CA SER A 716 -51.51 68.51 -78.34
C SER A 716 -52.97 68.96 -78.35
N GLU A 717 -53.58 69.11 -77.17
CA GLU A 717 -54.93 69.61 -77.02
C GLU A 717 -55.02 71.12 -77.32
N GLN A 718 -54.03 71.91 -76.89
CA GLN A 718 -53.90 73.31 -77.30
C GLN A 718 -53.76 73.44 -78.81
N LEU A 719 -52.92 72.62 -79.44
CA LEU A 719 -52.79 72.60 -80.90
C LEU A 719 -54.11 72.19 -81.58
N ARG A 720 -54.86 71.23 -81.01
CA ARG A 720 -56.18 70.85 -81.49
C ARG A 720 -57.16 72.01 -81.42
N GLN A 721 -57.24 72.70 -80.28
CA GLN A 721 -58.10 73.87 -80.10
C GLN A 721 -57.75 75.02 -81.04
N ILE A 722 -56.45 75.28 -81.26
CA ILE A 722 -56.00 76.27 -82.24
C ILE A 722 -56.40 75.85 -83.66
N THR A 723 -56.29 74.56 -83.99
CA THR A 723 -56.68 74.02 -85.30
C THR A 723 -58.19 74.14 -85.52
N GLU A 724 -59.01 73.75 -84.55
CA GLU A 724 -60.48 73.91 -84.60
C GLU A 724 -60.87 75.39 -84.70
N GLY A 725 -60.22 76.27 -83.93
CA GLY A 725 -60.41 77.71 -84.03
C GLY A 725 -60.04 78.25 -85.42
N TYR A 726 -58.96 77.76 -86.02
CA TYR A 726 -58.57 78.11 -87.39
C TYR A 726 -59.60 77.61 -88.42
N GLU A 727 -60.13 76.41 -88.27
CA GLU A 727 -61.19 75.85 -89.14
C GLU A 727 -62.46 76.69 -89.08
N ILE A 728 -62.90 77.09 -87.89
CA ILE A 728 -64.07 77.95 -87.70
C ILE A 728 -63.85 79.30 -88.37
N VAL A 729 -62.73 79.98 -88.08
CA VAL A 729 -62.42 81.29 -88.67
C VAL A 729 -62.29 81.19 -90.20
N SER A 730 -61.71 80.11 -90.72
CA SER A 730 -61.65 79.85 -92.15
C SER A 730 -63.05 79.68 -92.75
N HIS A 731 -63.94 78.90 -92.12
CA HIS A 731 -65.31 78.72 -92.56
C HIS A 731 -66.12 80.02 -92.51
N GLU A 732 -66.00 80.78 -91.42
CA GLU A 732 -66.59 82.11 -91.28
C GLU A 732 -66.08 83.05 -92.39
N TYR A 733 -64.79 83.05 -92.67
CA TYR A 733 -64.21 83.82 -93.78
C TYR A 733 -64.79 83.40 -95.14
N HIS A 734 -64.95 82.10 -95.40
CA HIS A 734 -65.56 81.59 -96.63
C HIS A 734 -67.04 81.98 -96.77
N LEU A 735 -67.81 81.89 -95.68
CA LEU A 735 -69.21 82.33 -95.66
C LEU A 735 -69.32 83.83 -95.88
N LEU A 736 -68.50 84.63 -95.21
CA LEU A 736 -68.49 86.09 -95.37
C LEU A 736 -68.09 86.48 -96.79
N LYS A 737 -67.12 85.78 -97.38
CA LYS A 737 -66.73 85.95 -98.79
C LYS A 737 -67.90 85.61 -99.73
N SER A 738 -68.58 84.49 -99.50
CA SER A 738 -69.73 84.07 -100.31
C SER A 738 -70.91 85.03 -100.16
N ALA A 739 -71.18 85.52 -98.94
CA ALA A 739 -72.21 86.53 -98.67
C ALA A 739 -71.89 87.85 -99.38
N LYS A 740 -70.62 88.28 -99.35
CA LYS A 740 -70.17 89.47 -100.08
C LYS A 740 -70.31 89.29 -101.60
N GLU A 741 -69.99 88.11 -102.13
CA GLU A 741 -70.20 87.77 -103.55
C GLU A 741 -71.70 87.82 -103.90
N LEU A 742 -72.57 87.29 -103.03
CA LEU A 742 -74.03 87.29 -103.21
C LEU A 742 -74.64 88.70 -103.12
N ASP A 743 -74.17 89.53 -102.19
CA ASP A 743 -74.55 90.95 -102.10
C ASP A 743 -74.10 91.72 -103.33
N GLN A 744 -72.89 91.45 -103.85
CA GLN A 744 -72.44 92.02 -105.13
C GLN A 744 -73.35 91.60 -106.29
N GLU A 745 -73.73 90.33 -106.38
CA GLU A 745 -74.69 89.86 -107.38
C GLU A 745 -76.08 90.51 -107.22
N ASN A 746 -76.58 90.65 -106.00
CA ASN A 746 -77.86 91.31 -105.72
C ASN A 746 -77.81 92.79 -106.07
N THR A 747 -76.71 93.47 -105.76
CA THR A 747 -76.50 94.88 -106.15
C THR A 747 -76.46 94.99 -107.68
N GLN A 748 -75.79 94.07 -108.38
CA GLN A 748 -75.79 94.02 -109.84
C GLN A 748 -77.19 93.77 -110.42
N LYS A 749 -77.99 92.87 -109.82
CA LYS A 749 -79.38 92.63 -110.23
C LYS A 749 -80.25 93.86 -110.00
N LEU A 750 -80.11 94.52 -108.85
CA LEU A 750 -80.84 95.75 -108.54
C LEU A 750 -80.44 96.88 -109.48
N GLU A 751 -79.15 97.00 -109.83
CA GLU A 751 -78.69 97.94 -110.86
C GLU A 751 -79.29 97.62 -112.24
N GLN A 752 -79.42 96.34 -112.61
CA GLN A 752 -80.07 95.93 -113.86
C GLN A 752 -81.58 96.26 -113.84
N GLU A 753 -82.27 95.99 -112.74
CA GLU A 753 -83.68 96.36 -112.57
C GLU A 753 -83.87 97.88 -112.57
N TYR A 754 -82.99 98.63 -111.91
CA TYR A 754 -83.01 100.09 -111.95
C TYR A 754 -82.74 100.62 -113.36
N ARG A 755 -81.82 99.99 -114.13
CA ARG A 755 -81.62 100.31 -115.54
C ARG A 755 -82.88 100.02 -116.36
N ARG A 756 -83.51 98.86 -116.20
CA ARG A 756 -84.77 98.52 -116.88
C ARG A 756 -85.88 99.49 -116.53
N LEU A 757 -86.06 99.80 -115.25
CA LEU A 757 -87.08 100.74 -114.80
C LEU A 757 -86.78 102.15 -115.32
N LYS A 758 -85.51 102.56 -115.41
CA LYS A 758 -85.12 103.82 -116.03
C LYS A 758 -85.39 103.82 -117.53
N GLU A 759 -85.16 102.72 -118.22
CA GLU A 759 -85.53 102.55 -119.64
C GLU A 759 -87.05 102.60 -119.83
N ASP A 760 -87.82 101.95 -118.96
CA ASP A 760 -89.28 101.96 -119.01
C ASP A 760 -89.87 103.31 -118.61
N TYR A 761 -89.28 104.00 -117.63
CA TYR A 761 -89.63 105.39 -117.31
C TYR A 761 -89.28 106.33 -118.46
N ALA A 762 -88.14 106.13 -119.14
CA ALA A 762 -87.81 106.89 -120.34
C ALA A 762 -88.82 106.64 -121.46
N LYS A 763 -89.28 105.40 -121.66
CA LYS A 763 -90.36 105.07 -122.60
C LYS A 763 -91.68 105.75 -122.21
N LEU A 764 -92.07 105.67 -120.94
CA LEU A 764 -93.29 106.30 -120.44
C LEU A 764 -93.20 107.83 -120.50
N GLN A 765 -92.00 108.41 -120.34
CA GLN A 765 -91.77 109.83 -120.52
C GLN A 765 -91.86 110.22 -121.99
N THR A 766 -91.30 109.44 -122.93
CA THR A 766 -91.55 109.68 -124.37
C THR A 766 -93.03 109.55 -124.72
N GLU A 767 -93.74 108.56 -124.18
CA GLU A 767 -95.19 108.46 -124.34
C GLU A 767 -95.87 109.69 -123.72
N TYR A 768 -95.54 110.10 -122.50
CA TYR A 768 -96.14 111.29 -121.88
C TYR A 768 -95.83 112.58 -122.67
N ASP A 769 -94.63 112.72 -123.21
CA ASP A 769 -94.25 113.83 -124.08
C ASP A 769 -95.04 113.78 -125.39
N GLU A 770 -95.27 112.59 -126.00
CA GLU A 770 -96.16 112.40 -127.15
C GLU A 770 -97.63 112.75 -126.81
N TRP A 771 -98.10 112.44 -125.59
CA TRP A 771 -99.43 112.81 -125.12
C TRP A 771 -99.54 114.33 -124.86
N ILE A 772 -98.48 114.98 -124.37
CA ILE A 772 -98.42 116.44 -124.30
C ILE A 772 -98.44 117.03 -125.71
N GLU A 773 -97.71 116.46 -126.67
CA GLU A 773 -97.72 116.91 -128.07
C GLU A 773 -99.11 116.77 -128.71
N LEU A 774 -99.85 115.70 -128.37
CA LEU A 774 -101.25 115.52 -128.74
C LEU A 774 -102.20 116.54 -128.07
N ILE A 775 -101.97 116.88 -126.80
CA ILE A 775 -102.76 117.90 -126.07
C ILE A 775 -102.43 119.32 -126.56
N GLU A 776 -101.19 119.59 -126.98
CA GLU A 776 -100.79 120.86 -127.61
C GLU A 776 -101.31 120.98 -129.05
N GLN A 777 -101.53 119.87 -129.77
CA GLN A 777 -102.27 119.88 -131.04
C GLN A 777 -103.78 120.13 -130.87
N ASP A 778 -104.37 119.75 -129.72
CA ASP A 778 -105.79 119.94 -129.40
C ASP A 778 -106.12 121.30 -128.74
N ASN A 779 -105.13 122.15 -128.44
CA ASN A 779 -105.33 123.52 -127.91
C ASN A 779 -104.95 124.64 -128.90
N ASN A 780 -105.16 124.35 -130.18
CA ASN A 780 -105.52 125.36 -131.16
C ASN A 780 -106.97 125.82 -130.95
#